data_AF-A0A8H3J0A2-F1
#
_entry.id   AF-A0A8H3J0A2-F1
#
_cell.length_a   1.000
_cell.length_b   1.000
_cell.length_c   1.000
_cell.angle_alpha   90.00
_cell.angle_beta   90.00
_cell.angle_gamma   90.00
#
_symmetry.space_group_name_H-M   'P 1'
#
loop_
_entity.id
_entity.type
_entity.pdbx_description
1 polymer ?
#
loop_
_entity_poly.entity_id
_entity_poly.type
_entity_poly.pdbx_seq_one_letter_code
_entity_poly.pdbx_strand_id
1 'polypeptide(L)'
;MSPRNKYAFFSNLFPVAKIRRIFKRHKKSTTWILEDPAEKGSKMDLVSWIFGNCDYDHDTKVYIDPDNRERSISANEARVYVRKFVAGWKAVGLKPGDCVCVHAFNDIMYTMLFLGIIGAGGRFTGSNPGYTHSELRHHLQSTRARFLITEYELLPVIVQAGECGVPASNVFALQTNSHFATRPYCNSIQELLNHGERDWVRFRSEEEAKNTTAALLSTSGTTGLPKAAMISHHSFVMQSIMLEDSKEKPYKVSRLISLPEFHAFAFPLAHIAPIREGVPTYIMRRFEQQRYLSILRQYEITETPLVPVILNALMKGEATTRELLSSLRLVWCAGSPLDERAQGAFFRLLAPAARVVQVWGMTESGWITTFLWPDTDHTGSVGKLLPGMEAKLVAQNGSIVDRDEEQAEIFVRGPLVMQGYLGNPEASRAAIDSEGWLKTGDIGYKDGGKYYIVDRLKEMIKVRGWQVSPAELQAVLMLHPDILDAAVIGILHPNDDTTETPRSYVVKVPGSEVDLADIKNHMSIYLARYKSLDGGVVFVDSIPKNPAGKILRKVLKERAKSELQSDRSKSKLAQSWRLFIKATELLYEHWQAMSLPVSSPAMTADSGDNESASSPLASPTTASSVYSDVDGDTDFPCKSHDQDDGGGGGILFDPQDFGQRTHMDTWLLGIKIPGSFDPLVDMEEFWPVIDRY
;
A
#
# COMPACT_ATOMS: atom_id res chain seq x y z
N MET A 1 -60.58 -16.54 27.65
CA MET A 1 -60.54 -16.08 26.24
C MET A 1 -59.29 -16.65 25.59
N SER A 2 -59.42 -17.21 24.38
CA SER A 2 -58.49 -18.20 23.81
C SER A 2 -57.16 -17.63 23.26
N PRO A 3 -56.12 -18.47 23.04
CA PRO A 3 -54.80 -18.08 22.52
C PRO A 3 -54.76 -17.54 21.08
N ARG A 4 -55.91 -17.31 20.44
CA ARG A 4 -56.00 -16.87 19.03
C ARG A 4 -55.78 -15.37 18.78
N ASN A 5 -55.67 -14.53 19.82
CA ASN A 5 -55.55 -13.08 19.65
C ASN A 5 -54.14 -12.49 19.80
N LYS A 6 -53.07 -13.30 19.89
CA LYS A 6 -51.67 -12.81 19.85
C LYS A 6 -51.04 -12.86 18.44
N TYR A 7 -51.72 -13.43 17.46
CA TYR A 7 -51.18 -13.62 16.10
C TYR A 7 -51.50 -12.51 15.09
N ALA A 8 -52.30 -11.50 15.47
CA ALA A 8 -52.70 -10.42 14.57
C ALA A 8 -51.79 -9.17 14.62
N PHE A 9 -50.77 -9.13 15.49
CA PHE A 9 -49.88 -7.96 15.62
C PHE A 9 -48.50 -8.15 14.96
N PHE A 10 -48.12 -9.39 14.61
CA PHE A 10 -46.80 -9.70 14.01
C PHE A 10 -46.85 -9.98 12.50
N SER A 11 -48.01 -9.92 11.85
CA SER A 11 -48.18 -10.24 10.42
C SER A 11 -48.06 -9.03 9.47
N ASN A 12 -47.74 -7.83 9.97
CA ASN A 12 -47.70 -6.60 9.17
C ASN A 12 -46.29 -5.99 8.95
N LEU A 13 -45.20 -6.75 9.16
CA LEU A 13 -43.84 -6.19 9.07
C LEU A 13 -42.86 -6.88 8.09
N PHE A 14 -43.29 -7.86 7.30
CA PHE A 14 -42.42 -8.46 6.27
C PHE A 14 -43.21 -8.88 5.02
N PRO A 15 -42.85 -8.40 3.82
CA PRO A 15 -43.26 -9.05 2.58
C PRO A 15 -42.47 -10.36 2.41
N VAL A 16 -43.01 -11.45 2.96
CA VAL A 16 -42.51 -12.81 2.73
C VAL A 16 -42.97 -13.26 1.34
N ALA A 17 -42.20 -12.90 0.32
CA ALA A 17 -42.50 -13.28 -1.06
C ALA A 17 -41.24 -13.63 -1.88
N LYS A 18 -40.36 -14.49 -1.34
CA LYS A 18 -39.46 -15.33 -2.17
C LYS A 18 -38.90 -16.58 -1.47
N ILE A 19 -39.70 -17.26 -0.63
CA ILE A 19 -39.42 -18.63 -0.13
C ILE A 19 -40.52 -19.57 -0.62
N ARG A 20 -40.65 -19.72 -1.93
CA ARG A 20 -41.51 -20.74 -2.55
C ARG A 20 -40.80 -21.36 -3.74
N ARG A 21 -39.88 -22.30 -3.47
CA ARG A 21 -39.61 -23.52 -4.27
C ARG A 21 -38.31 -24.14 -3.78
N ILE A 22 -38.41 -25.14 -2.90
CA ILE A 22 -37.60 -26.38 -2.81
C ILE A 22 -38.32 -27.18 -1.72
N PHE A 23 -39.29 -28.01 -2.12
CA PHE A 23 -40.01 -28.89 -1.20
C PHE A 23 -39.89 -30.32 -1.73
N LYS A 24 -39.16 -31.20 -1.03
CA LYS A 24 -39.28 -32.66 -1.19
C LYS A 24 -39.91 -33.22 0.07
N ARG A 25 -41.09 -33.83 -0.08
CA ARG A 25 -41.85 -34.47 1.00
C ARG A 25 -41.17 -35.78 1.42
N HIS A 26 -40.72 -35.88 2.67
CA HIS A 26 -40.29 -37.15 3.25
C HIS A 26 -41.51 -37.92 3.78
N LYS A 27 -41.58 -39.23 3.50
CA LYS A 27 -42.83 -40.02 3.57
C LYS A 27 -43.41 -40.28 4.98
N LYS A 28 -42.85 -39.76 6.08
CA LYS A 28 -43.30 -40.09 7.45
C LYS A 28 -43.18 -38.99 8.52
N SER A 29 -43.01 -37.71 8.16
CA SER A 29 -42.97 -36.62 9.14
C SER A 29 -43.72 -35.39 8.63
N THR A 30 -44.56 -34.80 9.47
CA THR A 30 -45.28 -33.53 9.25
C THR A 30 -44.39 -32.30 9.48
N THR A 31 -43.09 -32.48 9.74
CA THR A 31 -42.14 -31.39 9.92
C THR A 31 -41.44 -31.09 8.59
N TRP A 32 -41.65 -29.87 8.07
CA TRP A 32 -40.81 -29.29 7.02
C TRP A 32 -39.49 -28.87 7.67
N ILE A 33 -38.38 -29.55 7.36
CA ILE A 33 -37.05 -29.09 7.77
C ILE A 33 -36.55 -28.14 6.67
N LEU A 34 -36.38 -26.87 7.02
CA LEU A 34 -35.56 -25.95 6.25
C LEU A 34 -34.10 -26.36 6.50
N GLU A 35 -33.40 -26.87 5.48
CA GLU A 35 -31.95 -26.98 5.56
C GLU A 35 -31.36 -25.57 5.47
N ASP A 36 -30.59 -25.16 6.48
CA ASP A 36 -29.88 -23.89 6.52
C ASP A 36 -28.89 -23.82 5.33
N PRO A 37 -28.91 -22.76 4.48
CA PRO A 37 -27.92 -22.57 3.42
C PRO A 37 -26.47 -22.70 3.91
N ALA A 38 -26.18 -22.33 5.15
CA ALA A 38 -24.88 -22.52 5.80
C ALA A 38 -24.54 -24.00 5.97
N GLU A 39 -25.48 -24.82 6.46
CA GLU A 39 -25.30 -26.27 6.65
C GLU A 39 -25.17 -27.01 5.31
N LYS A 40 -25.88 -26.53 4.28
CA LYS A 40 -25.80 -27.10 2.94
C LYS A 40 -24.50 -26.71 2.24
N GLY A 41 -24.08 -25.46 2.37
CA GLY A 41 -22.85 -24.92 1.79
C GLY A 41 -21.60 -25.51 2.43
N SER A 42 -21.59 -25.73 3.75
CA SER A 42 -20.40 -26.21 4.48
C SER A 42 -19.84 -27.53 3.96
N LYS A 43 -20.66 -28.37 3.32
CA LYS A 43 -20.28 -29.70 2.81
C LYS A 43 -19.82 -29.70 1.35
N MET A 44 -19.89 -28.56 0.64
CA MET A 44 -19.63 -28.48 -0.80
C MET A 44 -18.21 -28.03 -1.13
N ASP A 45 -17.72 -28.47 -2.28
CA ASP A 45 -16.62 -27.78 -2.96
C ASP A 45 -17.12 -26.45 -3.56
N LEU A 46 -16.21 -25.47 -3.64
CA LEU A 46 -16.49 -24.15 -4.20
C LEU A 46 -17.12 -24.17 -5.61
N VAL A 47 -16.71 -25.09 -6.50
CA VAL A 47 -17.24 -25.15 -7.87
C VAL A 47 -18.71 -25.58 -7.85
N SER A 48 -19.05 -26.59 -7.04
CA SER A 48 -20.44 -27.00 -6.80
C SER A 48 -21.28 -25.92 -6.14
N TRP A 49 -20.71 -25.13 -5.22
CA TRP A 49 -21.40 -24.00 -4.59
C TRP A 49 -21.77 -22.92 -5.62
N ILE A 50 -20.78 -22.48 -6.41
CA ILE A 50 -20.91 -21.42 -7.42
C ILE A 50 -21.97 -21.81 -8.46
N PHE A 51 -21.91 -23.02 -9.00
CA PHE A 51 -22.84 -23.50 -10.04
C PHE A 51 -24.10 -24.22 -9.48
N GLY A 52 -24.35 -24.10 -8.17
CA GLY A 52 -25.52 -24.65 -7.49
C GLY A 52 -26.83 -23.97 -7.96
N ASN A 53 -27.95 -24.23 -7.28
CA ASN A 53 -29.24 -23.65 -7.65
C ASN A 53 -29.22 -22.11 -7.54
N CYS A 54 -29.01 -21.43 -8.66
CA CYS A 54 -29.02 -19.96 -8.76
C CYS A 54 -30.30 -19.50 -9.49
N ASP A 55 -31.00 -18.53 -8.91
CA ASP A 55 -32.33 -18.06 -9.36
C ASP A 55 -32.20 -16.86 -10.33
N TYR A 56 -31.65 -17.12 -11.52
CA TYR A 56 -31.59 -16.16 -12.63
C TYR A 56 -31.44 -16.92 -13.97
N ASP A 57 -31.53 -16.22 -15.10
CA ASP A 57 -31.29 -16.79 -16.43
C ASP A 57 -29.78 -17.04 -16.66
N HIS A 58 -29.38 -18.31 -16.71
CA HIS A 58 -27.97 -18.73 -16.82
C HIS A 58 -27.33 -18.43 -18.18
N ASP A 59 -28.10 -17.98 -19.17
CA ASP A 59 -27.57 -17.45 -20.45
C ASP A 59 -27.28 -15.94 -20.39
N THR A 60 -27.65 -15.26 -19.31
CA THR A 60 -27.23 -13.87 -19.04
C THR A 60 -25.71 -13.80 -18.94
N LYS A 61 -25.11 -12.82 -19.61
CA LYS A 61 -23.66 -12.57 -19.56
C LYS A 61 -23.27 -12.01 -18.19
N VAL A 62 -22.38 -12.73 -17.50
CA VAL A 62 -21.95 -12.40 -16.12
C VAL A 62 -20.49 -11.95 -16.06
N TYR A 63 -19.64 -12.38 -16.99
CA TYR A 63 -18.32 -11.80 -17.22
C TYR A 63 -18.31 -11.06 -18.54
N ILE A 64 -17.90 -9.81 -18.53
CA ILE A 64 -17.92 -8.94 -19.70
C ILE A 64 -16.58 -8.21 -19.80
N ASP A 65 -15.94 -8.28 -20.96
CA ASP A 65 -14.83 -7.41 -21.29
C ASP A 65 -15.38 -6.02 -21.69
N PRO A 66 -15.05 -4.94 -20.95
CA PRO A 66 -15.55 -3.60 -21.24
C PRO A 66 -14.95 -2.99 -22.52
N ASP A 67 -13.84 -3.53 -23.03
CA ASP A 67 -13.18 -3.08 -24.25
C ASP A 67 -13.66 -3.86 -25.48
N ASN A 68 -14.14 -5.09 -25.30
CA ASN A 68 -14.72 -5.91 -26.36
C ASN A 68 -15.95 -6.70 -25.89
N ARG A 69 -17.15 -6.18 -26.16
CA ARG A 69 -18.42 -6.79 -25.71
C ARG A 69 -18.70 -8.18 -26.28
N GLU A 70 -18.09 -8.54 -27.41
CA GLU A 70 -18.21 -9.90 -27.96
C GLU A 70 -17.49 -10.92 -27.07
N ARG A 71 -16.46 -10.48 -26.34
CA ARG A 71 -15.83 -11.26 -25.26
C ARG A 71 -16.68 -11.16 -24.00
N SER A 72 -17.64 -12.06 -23.88
CA SER A 72 -18.47 -12.21 -22.69
C SER A 72 -18.84 -13.67 -22.42
N ILE A 73 -19.03 -14.00 -21.14
CA ILE A 73 -19.27 -15.36 -20.67
C ILE A 73 -20.53 -15.37 -19.79
N SER A 74 -21.50 -16.20 -20.15
CA SER A 74 -22.67 -16.54 -19.32
C SER A 74 -22.34 -17.62 -18.30
N ALA A 75 -23.24 -17.89 -17.36
CA ALA A 75 -23.04 -18.96 -16.39
C ALA A 75 -23.01 -20.35 -17.04
N ASN A 76 -23.82 -20.57 -18.08
CA ASN A 76 -23.81 -21.82 -18.85
C ASN A 76 -22.49 -21.99 -19.62
N GLU A 77 -22.01 -20.94 -20.30
CA GLU A 77 -20.72 -20.97 -21.00
C GLU A 77 -19.56 -21.17 -20.02
N ALA A 78 -19.60 -20.49 -18.86
CA ALA A 78 -18.62 -20.66 -17.79
C ALA A 78 -18.54 -22.12 -17.33
N ARG A 79 -19.70 -22.78 -17.14
CA ARG A 79 -19.76 -24.19 -16.74
C ARG A 79 -19.07 -25.10 -17.76
N VAL A 80 -19.26 -24.83 -19.05
CA VAL A 80 -18.61 -25.55 -20.15
C VAL A 80 -17.10 -25.31 -20.12
N TYR A 81 -16.64 -24.05 -20.02
CA TYR A 81 -15.22 -23.73 -19.91
C TYR A 81 -14.55 -24.43 -18.73
N VAL A 82 -15.17 -24.38 -17.54
CA VAL A 82 -14.65 -25.05 -16.35
C VAL A 82 -14.52 -26.56 -16.59
N ARG A 83 -15.54 -27.21 -17.17
CA ARG A 83 -15.49 -28.65 -17.48
C ARG A 83 -14.43 -29.00 -18.54
N LYS A 84 -14.20 -28.10 -19.52
CA LYS A 84 -13.11 -28.25 -20.49
C LYS A 84 -11.75 -28.12 -19.83
N PHE A 85 -11.53 -27.12 -18.99
CA PHE A 85 -10.29 -26.99 -18.23
C PHE A 85 -10.06 -28.18 -17.29
N VAL A 86 -11.09 -28.70 -16.63
CA VAL A 86 -10.98 -29.92 -15.81
C VAL A 86 -10.50 -31.11 -16.65
N ALA A 87 -11.02 -31.27 -17.87
CA ALA A 87 -10.55 -32.31 -18.79
C ALA A 87 -9.09 -32.07 -19.22
N GLY A 88 -8.76 -30.86 -19.65
CA GLY A 88 -7.43 -30.45 -20.07
C GLY A 88 -6.37 -30.66 -19.00
N TRP A 89 -6.61 -30.16 -17.78
CA TRP A 89 -5.69 -30.34 -16.66
C TRP A 89 -5.41 -31.80 -16.33
N LYS A 90 -6.45 -32.65 -16.38
CA LYS A 90 -6.28 -34.09 -16.17
C LYS A 90 -5.53 -34.75 -17.33
N ALA A 91 -5.73 -34.29 -18.57
CA ALA A 91 -5.02 -34.80 -19.73
C ALA A 91 -3.52 -34.46 -19.71
N VAL A 92 -3.15 -33.25 -19.28
CA VAL A 92 -1.74 -32.82 -19.13
C VAL A 92 -1.10 -33.31 -17.83
N GLY A 93 -1.80 -34.15 -17.05
CA GLY A 93 -1.24 -34.85 -15.91
C GLY A 93 -1.17 -34.05 -14.61
N LEU A 94 -2.07 -33.07 -14.40
CA LEU A 94 -2.29 -32.45 -13.10
C LEU A 94 -2.80 -33.50 -12.10
N LYS A 95 -2.11 -33.63 -10.97
CA LYS A 95 -2.50 -34.53 -9.87
C LYS A 95 -3.22 -33.75 -8.77
N PRO A 96 -4.09 -34.40 -7.98
CA PRO A 96 -4.68 -33.78 -6.80
C PRO A 96 -3.61 -33.19 -5.89
N GLY A 97 -3.79 -31.94 -5.47
CA GLY A 97 -2.84 -31.20 -4.64
C GLY A 97 -1.68 -30.55 -5.41
N ASP A 98 -1.50 -30.77 -6.71
CA ASP A 98 -0.54 -29.97 -7.49
C ASP A 98 -0.96 -28.50 -7.52
N CYS A 99 0.01 -27.59 -7.52
CA CYS A 99 -0.27 -26.15 -7.62
C CYS A 99 -0.10 -25.64 -9.06
N VAL A 100 -1.06 -24.85 -9.52
CA VAL A 100 -1.02 -24.12 -10.79
C VAL A 100 -0.97 -22.63 -10.49
N CYS A 101 0.08 -21.95 -10.96
CA CYS A 101 0.22 -20.51 -10.86
C CYS A 101 -0.41 -19.82 -12.07
N VAL A 102 -1.19 -18.77 -11.85
CA VAL A 102 -1.68 -17.87 -12.89
C VAL A 102 -0.96 -16.53 -12.73
N HIS A 103 -0.08 -16.22 -13.69
CA HIS A 103 0.70 -14.99 -13.78
C HIS A 103 0.22 -14.20 -14.99
N ALA A 104 -0.91 -13.51 -14.83
CA ALA A 104 -1.62 -12.78 -15.87
C ALA A 104 -2.26 -11.52 -15.29
N PHE A 105 -2.65 -10.59 -16.16
CA PHE A 105 -3.52 -9.48 -15.80
C PHE A 105 -4.97 -9.98 -15.62
N ASN A 106 -5.86 -9.08 -15.19
CA ASN A 106 -7.28 -9.41 -15.11
C ASN A 106 -7.82 -9.75 -16.50
N ASP A 107 -8.63 -10.80 -16.58
CA ASP A 107 -9.27 -11.26 -17.82
C ASP A 107 -10.52 -12.08 -17.49
N ILE A 108 -11.54 -12.03 -18.35
CA ILE A 108 -12.77 -12.82 -18.15
C ILE A 108 -12.51 -14.35 -18.06
N MET A 109 -11.40 -14.83 -18.61
CA MET A 109 -10.98 -16.25 -18.50
C MET A 109 -10.30 -16.58 -17.17
N TYR A 110 -9.88 -15.60 -16.38
CA TYR A 110 -9.14 -15.81 -15.14
C TYR A 110 -9.93 -16.69 -14.15
N THR A 111 -11.22 -16.37 -13.92
CA THR A 111 -12.09 -17.19 -13.07
C THR A 111 -12.27 -18.60 -13.65
N MET A 112 -12.37 -18.74 -14.97
CA MET A 112 -12.56 -20.05 -15.60
C MET A 112 -11.35 -20.96 -15.38
N LEU A 113 -10.15 -20.39 -15.48
CA LEU A 113 -8.90 -21.06 -15.15
C LEU A 113 -8.86 -21.46 -13.68
N PHE A 114 -9.15 -20.52 -12.78
CA PHE A 114 -9.20 -20.77 -11.34
C PHE A 114 -10.14 -21.95 -11.00
N LEU A 115 -11.40 -21.88 -11.43
CA LEU A 115 -12.40 -22.91 -11.17
C LEU A 115 -12.05 -24.25 -11.84
N GLY A 116 -11.46 -24.22 -13.05
CA GLY A 116 -10.96 -25.41 -13.73
C GLY A 116 -9.82 -26.11 -13.00
N ILE A 117 -8.88 -25.34 -12.42
CA ILE A 117 -7.75 -25.86 -11.63
C ILE A 117 -8.28 -26.58 -10.38
N ILE A 118 -9.09 -25.89 -9.57
CA ILE A 118 -9.59 -26.48 -8.32
C ILE A 118 -10.60 -27.60 -8.58
N GLY A 119 -11.38 -27.49 -9.66
CA GLY A 119 -12.32 -28.53 -10.09
C GLY A 119 -11.60 -29.81 -10.56
N ALA A 120 -10.35 -29.70 -11.02
CA ALA A 120 -9.52 -30.86 -11.34
C ALA A 120 -8.87 -31.50 -10.09
N GLY A 121 -8.99 -30.86 -8.91
CA GLY A 121 -8.35 -31.26 -7.66
C GLY A 121 -7.01 -30.57 -7.40
N GLY A 122 -6.61 -29.60 -8.25
CA GLY A 122 -5.39 -28.81 -8.05
C GLY A 122 -5.61 -27.67 -7.06
N ARG A 123 -4.52 -26.96 -6.74
CA ARG A 123 -4.50 -25.74 -5.94
C ARG A 123 -4.17 -24.55 -6.83
N PHE A 124 -4.98 -23.53 -6.78
CA PHE A 124 -4.73 -22.29 -7.51
C PHE A 124 -3.76 -21.38 -6.74
N THR A 125 -2.89 -20.68 -7.45
CA THR A 125 -2.24 -19.46 -6.93
C THR A 125 -2.21 -18.41 -8.02
N GLY A 126 -2.45 -17.15 -7.65
CA GLY A 126 -2.29 -16.02 -8.55
C GLY A 126 -1.10 -15.17 -8.13
N SER A 127 -0.37 -14.66 -9.10
CA SER A 127 0.78 -13.79 -8.88
C SER A 127 0.59 -12.44 -9.54
N ASN A 128 1.34 -11.44 -9.08
CA ASN A 128 1.27 -10.13 -9.68
C ASN A 128 2.00 -10.13 -11.04
N PRO A 129 1.36 -9.69 -12.13
CA PRO A 129 1.99 -9.63 -13.46
C PRO A 129 3.14 -8.61 -13.56
N GLY A 130 3.25 -7.69 -12.60
CA GLY A 130 4.36 -6.76 -12.45
C GLY A 130 5.51 -7.26 -11.57
N TYR A 131 5.48 -8.51 -11.11
CA TYR A 131 6.64 -9.08 -10.40
C TYR A 131 7.88 -9.09 -11.29
N THR A 132 9.02 -8.79 -10.68
CA THR A 132 10.34 -9.08 -11.25
C THR A 132 10.55 -10.60 -11.35
N HIS A 133 11.53 -11.02 -12.15
CA HIS A 133 11.87 -12.46 -12.27
C HIS A 133 12.19 -13.10 -10.92
N SER A 134 12.81 -12.36 -9.98
CA SER A 134 13.18 -12.83 -8.65
C SER A 134 11.97 -12.99 -7.72
N GLU A 135 11.03 -12.04 -7.75
CA GLU A 135 9.79 -12.14 -6.98
C GLU A 135 8.89 -13.26 -7.49
N LEU A 136 8.79 -13.41 -8.81
CA LEU A 136 8.05 -14.51 -9.42
C LEU A 136 8.69 -15.86 -9.09
N ARG A 137 10.01 -15.98 -9.18
CA ARG A 137 10.79 -17.15 -8.74
C ARG A 137 10.44 -17.53 -7.30
N HIS A 138 10.48 -16.57 -6.38
CA HIS A 138 10.12 -16.81 -4.98
C HIS A 138 8.66 -17.27 -4.84
N HIS A 139 7.74 -16.66 -5.58
CA HIS A 139 6.33 -17.04 -5.57
C HIS A 139 6.12 -18.49 -6.05
N LEU A 140 6.73 -18.89 -7.17
CA LEU A 140 6.63 -20.25 -7.71
C LEU A 140 7.20 -21.29 -6.74
N GLN A 141 8.35 -20.99 -6.11
CA GLN A 141 8.98 -21.89 -5.14
C GLN A 141 8.17 -22.01 -3.83
N SER A 142 7.71 -20.89 -3.27
CA SER A 142 6.95 -20.86 -2.02
C SER A 142 5.59 -21.54 -2.13
N THR A 143 4.98 -21.51 -3.31
CA THR A 143 3.70 -22.20 -3.61
C THR A 143 3.91 -23.63 -4.13
N ARG A 144 5.14 -24.01 -4.45
CA ARG A 144 5.50 -25.28 -5.11
C ARG A 144 4.69 -25.47 -6.40
N ALA A 145 4.61 -24.41 -7.21
CA ALA A 145 3.90 -24.43 -8.47
C ALA A 145 4.53 -25.46 -9.43
N ARG A 146 3.69 -26.32 -10.01
CA ARG A 146 4.09 -27.36 -10.97
C ARG A 146 3.72 -26.99 -12.41
N PHE A 147 2.72 -26.12 -12.55
CA PHE A 147 2.24 -25.58 -13.82
C PHE A 147 2.14 -24.05 -13.70
N LEU A 148 2.29 -23.38 -14.84
CA LEU A 148 2.21 -21.93 -14.93
C LEU A 148 1.33 -21.53 -16.12
N ILE A 149 0.38 -20.64 -15.87
CA ILE A 149 -0.36 -19.93 -16.90
C ILE A 149 0.18 -18.50 -16.94
N THR A 150 0.42 -18.00 -18.13
CA THR A 150 0.90 -16.63 -18.31
C THR A 150 0.32 -15.99 -19.57
N GLU A 151 0.67 -14.75 -19.85
CA GLU A 151 0.35 -14.08 -21.11
C GLU A 151 1.59 -13.98 -21.98
N TYR A 152 1.40 -13.90 -23.31
CA TYR A 152 2.52 -13.79 -24.25
C TYR A 152 3.45 -12.60 -23.94
N GLU A 153 2.89 -11.47 -23.51
CA GLU A 153 3.67 -10.28 -23.16
C GLU A 153 4.50 -10.44 -21.87
N LEU A 154 4.15 -11.41 -21.01
CA LEU A 154 4.84 -11.67 -19.75
C LEU A 154 5.93 -12.74 -19.88
N LEU A 155 5.97 -13.47 -21.01
CA LEU A 155 6.95 -14.53 -21.26
C LEU A 155 8.43 -14.13 -21.03
N PRO A 156 8.90 -12.91 -21.34
CA PRO A 156 10.29 -12.54 -21.06
C PRO A 156 10.67 -12.67 -19.57
N VAL A 157 9.78 -12.26 -18.66
CA VAL A 157 9.98 -12.40 -17.22
C VAL A 157 9.93 -13.88 -16.81
N ILE A 158 9.04 -14.65 -17.43
CA ILE A 158 8.93 -16.10 -17.20
C ILE A 158 10.21 -16.83 -17.62
N VAL A 159 10.79 -16.51 -18.78
CA VAL A 159 12.02 -17.16 -19.26
C VAL A 159 13.18 -16.89 -18.29
N GLN A 160 13.30 -15.67 -17.77
CA GLN A 160 14.30 -15.33 -16.74
C GLN A 160 14.01 -16.02 -15.39
N ALA A 161 12.73 -16.20 -15.05
CA ALA A 161 12.31 -16.96 -13.89
C ALA A 161 12.36 -18.49 -14.12
N GLY A 162 12.46 -18.97 -15.36
CA GLY A 162 12.22 -20.36 -15.78
C GLY A 162 13.20 -21.41 -15.24
N GLU A 163 14.31 -20.97 -14.64
CA GLU A 163 15.24 -21.83 -13.90
C GLU A 163 14.66 -22.40 -12.58
N CYS A 164 13.39 -22.12 -12.26
CA CYS A 164 12.79 -22.37 -10.94
C CYS A 164 11.97 -23.67 -10.81
N GLY A 165 12.10 -24.60 -11.76
CA GLY A 165 11.54 -25.94 -11.62
C GLY A 165 10.12 -26.14 -12.19
N VAL A 166 9.59 -25.19 -12.97
CA VAL A 166 8.42 -25.43 -13.85
C VAL A 166 8.95 -25.74 -15.26
N PRO A 167 8.80 -26.98 -15.76
CA PRO A 167 9.23 -27.32 -17.12
C PRO A 167 8.47 -26.50 -18.17
N ALA A 168 9.10 -26.17 -19.29
CA ALA A 168 8.45 -25.45 -20.40
C ALA A 168 7.16 -26.15 -20.90
N SER A 169 7.13 -27.50 -20.85
CA SER A 169 5.95 -28.31 -21.16
C SER A 169 4.75 -28.09 -20.22
N ASN A 170 4.97 -27.44 -19.09
CA ASN A 170 3.96 -27.13 -18.08
C ASN A 170 3.61 -25.62 -18.05
N VAL A 171 4.11 -24.85 -19.00
CA VAL A 171 3.80 -23.42 -19.17
C VAL A 171 2.77 -23.26 -20.28
N PHE A 172 1.67 -22.58 -19.99
CA PHE A 172 0.56 -22.33 -20.91
C PHE A 172 0.32 -20.82 -21.08
N ALA A 173 0.18 -20.35 -22.32
CA ALA A 173 -0.04 -18.93 -22.62
C ALA A 173 -1.53 -18.64 -22.93
N LEU A 174 -2.10 -17.68 -22.20
CA LEU A 174 -3.38 -17.04 -22.48
C LEU A 174 -3.21 -16.10 -23.68
N GLN A 175 -4.02 -16.31 -24.71
CA GLN A 175 -4.00 -15.47 -25.90
C GLN A 175 -4.89 -14.24 -25.67
N THR A 176 -4.27 -13.11 -25.32
CA THR A 176 -4.98 -11.84 -25.08
C THR A 176 -5.00 -10.91 -26.29
N ASN A 177 -4.13 -11.16 -27.30
CA ASN A 177 -4.14 -10.48 -28.60
C ASN A 177 -3.73 -11.45 -29.74
N SER A 178 -4.36 -11.34 -30.90
CA SER A 178 -4.30 -12.25 -32.06
C SER A 178 -2.97 -12.27 -32.85
N HIS A 179 -1.92 -11.58 -32.38
CA HIS A 179 -0.70 -11.34 -33.18
C HIS A 179 0.57 -12.05 -32.70
N PHE A 180 0.53 -12.81 -31.61
CA PHE A 180 1.69 -13.59 -31.19
C PHE A 180 1.60 -15.02 -31.73
N ALA A 181 2.36 -15.29 -32.79
CA ALA A 181 2.63 -16.65 -33.22
C ALA A 181 3.22 -17.45 -32.06
N THR A 182 2.75 -18.69 -31.88
CA THR A 182 3.22 -19.64 -30.89
C THR A 182 4.76 -19.66 -30.84
N ARG A 183 5.32 -19.29 -29.69
CA ARG A 183 6.77 -19.36 -29.44
C ARG A 183 7.14 -20.75 -28.92
N PRO A 184 8.37 -21.23 -29.14
CA PRO A 184 8.81 -22.58 -28.75
C PRO A 184 8.91 -22.85 -27.24
N TYR A 185 8.51 -21.91 -26.37
CA TYR A 185 8.73 -21.97 -24.92
C TYR A 185 7.48 -22.28 -24.09
N CYS A 186 6.29 -22.30 -24.68
CA CYS A 186 5.06 -22.56 -23.94
C CYS A 186 3.95 -23.12 -24.84
N ASN A 187 3.08 -23.91 -24.25
CA ASN A 187 1.85 -24.42 -24.86
C ASN A 187 0.79 -23.32 -24.92
N SER A 188 -0.23 -23.49 -25.77
CA SER A 188 -1.41 -22.60 -25.76
C SER A 188 -2.44 -23.07 -24.74
N ILE A 189 -3.17 -22.14 -24.08
CA ILE A 189 -4.34 -22.55 -23.27
C ILE A 189 -5.40 -23.30 -24.10
N GLN A 190 -5.40 -23.13 -25.43
CA GLN A 190 -6.32 -23.84 -26.31
C GLN A 190 -6.09 -25.35 -26.27
N GLU A 191 -4.86 -25.80 -25.98
CA GLU A 191 -4.57 -27.22 -25.80
C GLU A 191 -5.38 -27.80 -24.63
N LEU A 192 -5.50 -27.07 -23.51
CA LEU A 192 -6.33 -27.48 -22.38
C LEU A 192 -7.82 -27.57 -22.75
N LEU A 193 -8.28 -26.73 -23.68
CA LEU A 193 -9.68 -26.71 -24.12
C LEU A 193 -10.04 -27.81 -25.14
N ASN A 194 -9.04 -28.45 -25.74
CA ASN A 194 -9.22 -29.41 -26.84
C ASN A 194 -9.39 -30.87 -26.36
N HIS A 195 -9.51 -31.11 -25.06
CA HIS A 195 -9.65 -32.46 -24.47
C HIS A 195 -11.10 -32.87 -24.13
N GLY A 196 -12.09 -32.19 -24.70
CA GLY A 196 -13.51 -32.42 -24.38
C GLY A 196 -13.91 -31.88 -23.02
N GLU A 197 -14.92 -32.46 -22.38
CA GLU A 197 -15.42 -32.02 -21.08
C GLU A 197 -15.35 -33.13 -20.03
N ARG A 198 -15.06 -32.74 -18.78
CA ARG A 198 -15.13 -33.64 -17.62
C ARG A 198 -15.71 -32.92 -16.41
N ASP A 199 -16.52 -33.64 -15.63
CA ASP A 199 -17.08 -33.07 -14.39
C ASP A 199 -15.97 -32.86 -13.34
N TRP A 200 -16.14 -31.83 -12.52
CA TRP A 200 -15.22 -31.50 -11.43
C TRP A 200 -15.33 -32.48 -10.26
N VAL A 201 -14.30 -32.47 -9.40
CA VAL A 201 -14.29 -33.23 -8.14
C VAL A 201 -15.34 -32.63 -7.19
N ARG A 202 -16.21 -33.47 -6.63
CA ARG A 202 -17.27 -33.05 -5.70
C ARG A 202 -17.01 -33.56 -4.30
N PHE A 203 -17.17 -32.67 -3.33
CA PHE A 203 -17.06 -33.03 -1.91
C PHE A 203 -18.40 -33.49 -1.35
N ARG A 204 -18.34 -34.33 -0.31
CA ARG A 204 -19.53 -34.88 0.35
C ARG A 204 -19.55 -34.66 1.86
N SER A 205 -18.50 -34.10 2.44
CA SER A 205 -18.41 -33.78 3.85
C SER A 205 -17.78 -32.42 4.08
N GLU A 206 -18.14 -31.81 5.21
CA GLU A 206 -17.55 -30.56 5.67
C GLU A 206 -16.06 -30.72 5.98
N GLU A 207 -15.65 -31.88 6.51
CA GLU A 207 -14.25 -32.20 6.77
C GLU A 207 -13.41 -32.17 5.48
N GLU A 208 -13.91 -32.76 4.40
CA GLU A 208 -13.24 -32.73 3.09
C GLU A 208 -13.11 -31.30 2.56
N ALA A 209 -14.17 -30.49 2.67
CA ALA A 209 -14.17 -29.10 2.25
C ALA A 209 -13.23 -28.21 3.07
N LYS A 210 -13.11 -28.47 4.39
CA LYS A 210 -12.20 -27.77 5.32
C LYS A 210 -10.75 -28.16 5.14
N ASN A 211 -10.48 -29.43 4.83
CA ASN A 211 -9.11 -29.95 4.74
C ASN A 211 -8.51 -29.80 3.33
N THR A 212 -9.33 -29.61 2.31
CA THR A 212 -8.84 -29.40 0.94
C THR A 212 -8.57 -27.93 0.65
N THR A 213 -7.32 -27.58 0.38
CA THR A 213 -6.91 -26.24 -0.05
C THR A 213 -7.41 -25.96 -1.47
N ALA A 214 -8.15 -24.86 -1.65
CA ALA A 214 -8.53 -24.35 -2.97
C ALA A 214 -7.46 -23.41 -3.54
N ALA A 215 -6.94 -22.51 -2.71
CA ALA A 215 -6.00 -21.47 -3.13
C ALA A 215 -4.81 -21.30 -2.18
N LEU A 216 -3.66 -20.98 -2.75
CA LEU A 216 -2.45 -20.54 -2.06
C LEU A 216 -2.28 -19.04 -2.34
N LEU A 217 -2.74 -18.20 -1.43
CA LEU A 217 -2.69 -16.75 -1.64
C LEU A 217 -1.44 -16.15 -0.98
N SER A 218 -0.71 -15.32 -1.71
CA SER A 218 0.50 -14.66 -1.18
C SER A 218 0.12 -13.55 -0.20
N THR A 219 0.76 -13.55 0.96
CA THR A 219 0.63 -12.45 1.92
C THR A 219 1.42 -11.23 1.45
N SER A 220 0.87 -10.05 1.70
CA SER A 220 1.54 -8.77 1.44
C SER A 220 2.67 -8.59 2.46
N GLY A 221 3.83 -9.17 2.18
CA GLY A 221 5.01 -9.13 3.03
C GLY A 221 5.57 -7.71 3.20
N THR A 222 5.00 -6.90 4.10
CA THR A 222 5.55 -5.56 4.41
C THR A 222 6.85 -5.63 5.23
N THR A 223 7.18 -6.80 5.78
CA THR A 223 8.33 -7.01 6.69
C THR A 223 9.22 -8.21 6.32
N GLY A 224 8.92 -8.94 5.24
CA GLY A 224 9.66 -10.15 4.82
C GLY A 224 9.14 -10.70 3.51
N LEU A 225 9.73 -11.80 3.03
CA LEU A 225 9.29 -12.46 1.80
C LEU A 225 7.83 -12.96 1.92
N PRO A 226 7.02 -12.85 0.84
CA PRO A 226 5.63 -13.33 0.85
C PRO A 226 5.52 -14.80 1.29
N LYS A 227 4.52 -15.07 2.13
CA LYS A 227 4.15 -16.43 2.58
C LYS A 227 2.89 -16.89 1.84
N ALA A 228 2.78 -18.18 1.53
CA ALA A 228 1.61 -18.76 0.87
C ALA A 228 0.59 -19.24 1.92
N ALA A 229 -0.49 -18.47 2.11
CA ALA A 229 -1.61 -18.84 2.98
C ALA A 229 -2.51 -19.88 2.28
N MET A 230 -2.79 -20.98 2.97
CA MET A 230 -3.64 -22.07 2.46
C MET A 230 -5.11 -21.79 2.78
N ILE A 231 -5.89 -21.47 1.75
CA ILE A 231 -7.33 -21.16 1.86
C ILE A 231 -8.13 -22.36 1.37
N SER A 232 -9.03 -22.86 2.23
CA SER A 232 -9.83 -24.05 1.94
C SER A 232 -11.01 -23.75 1.01
N HIS A 233 -11.57 -24.78 0.38
CA HIS A 233 -12.85 -24.63 -0.34
C HIS A 233 -13.96 -24.14 0.60
N HIS A 234 -14.02 -24.70 1.83
CA HIS A 234 -14.97 -24.29 2.85
C HIS A 234 -14.89 -22.79 3.17
N SER A 235 -13.69 -22.24 3.32
CA SER A 235 -13.51 -20.81 3.63
C SER A 235 -14.12 -19.91 2.56
N PHE A 236 -13.96 -20.22 1.28
CA PHE A 236 -14.57 -19.44 0.19
C PHE A 236 -16.09 -19.59 0.13
N VAL A 237 -16.61 -20.80 0.35
CA VAL A 237 -18.07 -21.02 0.40
C VAL A 237 -18.69 -20.26 1.56
N MET A 238 -18.09 -20.33 2.75
CA MET A 238 -18.57 -19.60 3.92
C MET A 238 -18.48 -18.09 3.71
N GLN A 239 -17.41 -17.59 3.09
CA GLN A 239 -17.31 -16.16 2.77
C GLN A 239 -18.43 -15.71 1.83
N SER A 240 -18.77 -16.52 0.82
CA SER A 240 -19.89 -16.23 -0.07
C SER A 240 -21.21 -16.11 0.69
N ILE A 241 -21.47 -17.01 1.64
CA ILE A 241 -22.71 -17.02 2.45
C ILE A 241 -22.74 -15.81 3.39
N MET A 242 -21.61 -15.51 4.02
CA MET A 242 -21.49 -14.42 5.00
C MET A 242 -21.61 -13.03 4.39
N LEU A 243 -21.39 -12.90 3.09
CA LEU A 243 -21.52 -11.65 2.34
C LEU A 243 -22.93 -11.46 1.72
N GLU A 244 -23.85 -12.39 1.92
CA GLU A 244 -25.23 -12.24 1.44
C GLU A 244 -25.92 -11.07 2.16
N ASP A 245 -26.48 -10.15 1.36
CA ASP A 245 -27.20 -9.00 1.90
C ASP A 245 -28.48 -9.43 2.63
N SER A 246 -28.77 -8.78 3.75
CA SER A 246 -29.96 -9.09 4.57
C SER A 246 -31.29 -8.74 3.89
N LYS A 247 -31.24 -7.87 2.87
CA LYS A 247 -32.40 -7.35 2.13
C LYS A 247 -32.06 -7.22 0.65
N GLU A 248 -33.09 -7.21 -0.18
CA GLU A 248 -32.94 -6.90 -1.60
C GLU A 248 -32.48 -5.44 -1.80
N LYS A 249 -31.56 -5.24 -2.75
CA LYS A 249 -31.08 -3.92 -3.14
C LYS A 249 -32.13 -3.21 -4.00
N PRO A 250 -32.39 -1.90 -3.77
CA PRO A 250 -33.40 -1.14 -4.51
C PRO A 250 -32.91 -0.67 -5.90
N TYR A 251 -31.86 -1.31 -6.44
CA TYR A 251 -31.27 -0.99 -7.73
C TYR A 251 -30.76 -2.26 -8.39
N LYS A 252 -30.70 -2.25 -9.73
CA LYS A 252 -30.09 -3.33 -10.50
C LYS A 252 -28.59 -3.31 -10.28
N VAL A 253 -28.02 -4.45 -9.88
CA VAL A 253 -26.58 -4.56 -9.65
C VAL A 253 -25.84 -4.73 -10.98
N SER A 254 -24.83 -3.90 -11.19
CA SER A 254 -23.79 -4.09 -12.20
C SER A 254 -22.43 -3.67 -11.63
N ARG A 255 -21.41 -4.51 -11.83
CA ARG A 255 -20.13 -4.38 -11.12
C ARG A 255 -18.96 -4.15 -12.07
N LEU A 256 -18.02 -3.29 -11.68
CA LEU A 256 -16.72 -3.14 -12.34
C LEU A 256 -15.60 -3.61 -11.42
N ILE A 257 -14.83 -4.60 -11.86
CA ILE A 257 -13.61 -5.07 -11.19
C ILE A 257 -12.40 -4.52 -11.93
N SER A 258 -11.72 -3.56 -11.30
CA SER A 258 -10.44 -2.99 -11.77
C SER A 258 -9.26 -3.33 -10.85
N LEU A 259 -9.55 -3.99 -9.71
CA LEU A 259 -8.54 -4.48 -8.78
C LEU A 259 -8.05 -5.87 -9.19
N PRO A 260 -6.82 -6.26 -8.83
CA PRO A 260 -6.25 -7.53 -9.28
C PRO A 260 -7.04 -8.75 -8.78
N GLU A 261 -7.45 -9.63 -9.71
CA GLU A 261 -8.26 -10.83 -9.41
C GLU A 261 -7.52 -11.83 -8.51
N PHE A 262 -6.18 -11.90 -8.60
CA PHE A 262 -5.38 -12.75 -7.72
C PHE A 262 -5.42 -12.35 -6.24
N HIS A 263 -5.88 -11.13 -5.92
CA HIS A 263 -5.83 -10.59 -4.57
C HIS A 263 -7.09 -10.93 -3.77
N ALA A 264 -6.92 -11.30 -2.50
CA ALA A 264 -8.01 -11.75 -1.61
C ALA A 264 -9.19 -10.75 -1.48
N PHE A 265 -8.92 -9.45 -1.65
CA PHE A 265 -9.98 -8.43 -1.60
C PHE A 265 -10.97 -8.54 -2.77
N ALA A 266 -10.48 -8.68 -4.01
CA ALA A 266 -11.34 -8.79 -5.19
C ALA A 266 -11.98 -10.18 -5.33
N PHE A 267 -11.37 -11.20 -4.71
CA PHE A 267 -11.71 -12.61 -4.87
C PHE A 267 -13.21 -12.94 -4.78
N PRO A 268 -13.96 -12.61 -3.70
CA PRO A 268 -15.39 -12.94 -3.63
C PRO A 268 -16.22 -12.24 -4.72
N LEU A 269 -15.84 -11.01 -5.07
CA LEU A 269 -16.55 -10.18 -6.05
C LEU A 269 -16.28 -10.59 -7.51
N ALA A 270 -15.07 -11.09 -7.77
CA ALA A 270 -14.62 -11.46 -9.12
C ALA A 270 -14.84 -12.94 -9.44
N HIS A 271 -14.64 -13.87 -8.49
CA HIS A 271 -14.66 -15.30 -8.80
C HIS A 271 -15.97 -16.02 -8.42
N ILE A 272 -16.71 -15.50 -7.44
CA ILE A 272 -17.87 -16.18 -6.86
C ILE A 272 -19.17 -15.48 -7.29
N ALA A 273 -19.31 -14.21 -6.91
CA ALA A 273 -20.55 -13.44 -7.08
C ALA A 273 -21.09 -13.42 -8.52
N PRO A 274 -20.30 -13.27 -9.61
CA PRO A 274 -20.86 -13.12 -10.95
C PRO A 274 -21.72 -14.32 -11.37
N ILE A 275 -21.23 -15.55 -11.14
CA ILE A 275 -21.98 -16.78 -11.46
C ILE A 275 -22.97 -17.12 -10.35
N ARG A 276 -22.63 -16.90 -9.07
CA ARG A 276 -23.52 -17.29 -7.98
C ARG A 276 -24.80 -16.44 -7.93
N GLU A 277 -24.66 -15.14 -8.19
CA GLU A 277 -25.74 -14.15 -8.07
C GLU A 277 -26.31 -13.74 -9.45
N GLY A 278 -25.65 -14.08 -10.55
CA GLY A 278 -26.08 -13.68 -11.90
C GLY A 278 -25.84 -12.19 -12.17
N VAL A 279 -24.84 -11.60 -11.53
CA VAL A 279 -24.52 -10.17 -11.59
C VAL A 279 -23.60 -9.88 -12.79
N PRO A 280 -24.01 -9.02 -13.74
CA PRO A 280 -23.13 -8.54 -14.80
C PRO A 280 -21.90 -7.85 -14.22
N THR A 281 -20.74 -8.46 -14.45
CA THR A 281 -19.46 -8.03 -13.91
C THR A 281 -18.48 -7.76 -15.05
N TYR A 282 -18.06 -6.49 -15.14
CA TYR A 282 -17.11 -6.01 -16.13
C TYR A 282 -15.70 -6.15 -15.56
N ILE A 283 -14.83 -6.85 -16.28
CA ILE A 283 -13.45 -7.13 -15.85
C ILE A 283 -12.52 -6.18 -16.59
N MET A 284 -12.06 -5.14 -15.90
CA MET A 284 -11.07 -4.22 -16.44
C MET A 284 -9.68 -4.81 -16.22
N ARG A 285 -8.91 -4.90 -17.31
CA ARG A 285 -7.57 -5.49 -17.34
C ARG A 285 -6.63 -4.92 -16.28
N ARG A 286 -6.60 -3.60 -16.16
CA ARG A 286 -5.83 -2.82 -15.17
C ARG A 286 -6.51 -1.48 -14.95
N PHE A 287 -6.37 -0.91 -13.77
CA PHE A 287 -6.89 0.43 -13.51
C PHE A 287 -6.16 1.49 -14.36
N GLU A 288 -6.92 2.27 -15.12
CA GLU A 288 -6.51 3.50 -15.78
C GLU A 288 -7.68 4.46 -15.62
N GLN A 289 -7.43 5.67 -15.09
CA GLN A 289 -8.48 6.53 -14.56
C GLN A 289 -9.48 6.98 -15.63
N GLN A 290 -9.00 7.42 -16.79
CA GLN A 290 -9.89 7.93 -17.85
C GLN A 290 -10.78 6.81 -18.39
N ARG A 291 -10.18 5.65 -18.66
CA ARG A 291 -10.92 4.47 -19.13
C ARG A 291 -11.89 3.98 -18.05
N TYR A 292 -11.49 3.94 -16.79
CA TYR A 292 -12.36 3.55 -15.68
C TYR A 292 -13.62 4.42 -15.61
N LEU A 293 -13.46 5.76 -15.63
CA LEU A 293 -14.58 6.70 -15.66
C LEU A 293 -15.48 6.50 -16.90
N SER A 294 -14.87 6.24 -18.07
CA SER A 294 -15.62 5.97 -19.30
C SER A 294 -16.50 4.72 -19.18
N ILE A 295 -15.97 3.65 -18.56
CA ILE A 295 -16.68 2.38 -18.35
C ILE A 295 -17.82 2.57 -17.35
N LEU A 296 -17.59 3.28 -16.24
CA LEU A 296 -18.63 3.58 -15.26
C LEU A 296 -19.85 4.22 -15.92
N ARG A 297 -19.62 5.24 -16.74
CA ARG A 297 -20.67 5.95 -17.47
C ARG A 297 -21.31 5.07 -18.54
N GLN A 298 -20.51 4.42 -19.38
CA GLN A 298 -20.99 3.67 -20.55
C GLN A 298 -21.89 2.50 -20.15
N TYR A 299 -21.57 1.83 -19.03
CA TYR A 299 -22.26 0.63 -18.59
C TYR A 299 -23.14 0.84 -17.35
N GLU A 300 -23.29 2.09 -16.92
CA GLU A 300 -24.06 2.49 -15.73
C GLU A 300 -23.70 1.64 -14.51
N ILE A 301 -22.41 1.46 -14.28
CA ILE A 301 -21.90 0.61 -13.20
C ILE A 301 -22.42 1.12 -11.87
N THR A 302 -22.99 0.22 -11.05
CA THR A 302 -23.56 0.57 -9.75
C THR A 302 -22.65 0.20 -8.59
N GLU A 303 -21.79 -0.80 -8.75
CA GLU A 303 -20.92 -1.29 -7.68
C GLU A 303 -19.47 -1.44 -8.14
N THR A 304 -18.51 -1.11 -7.29
CA THR A 304 -17.09 -1.28 -7.61
C THR A 304 -16.24 -1.32 -6.34
N PRO A 305 -15.28 -2.26 -6.23
CA PRO A 305 -14.28 -2.23 -5.17
C PRO A 305 -13.13 -1.31 -5.56
N LEU A 306 -12.67 -0.49 -4.61
CA LEU A 306 -11.55 0.43 -4.74
C LEU A 306 -10.56 0.25 -3.58
N VAL A 307 -9.36 0.78 -3.77
CA VAL A 307 -8.38 0.99 -2.69
C VAL A 307 -8.22 2.50 -2.46
N PRO A 308 -7.80 2.96 -1.25
CA PRO A 308 -7.72 4.39 -0.95
C PRO A 308 -6.88 5.21 -1.94
N VAL A 309 -5.81 4.64 -2.51
CA VAL A 309 -4.99 5.30 -3.54
C VAL A 309 -5.80 5.63 -4.79
N ILE A 310 -6.63 4.69 -5.28
CA ILE A 310 -7.49 4.92 -6.45
C ILE A 310 -8.60 5.90 -6.09
N LEU A 311 -9.22 5.75 -4.92
CA LEU A 311 -10.27 6.65 -4.43
C LEU A 311 -9.75 8.10 -4.37
N ASN A 312 -8.55 8.32 -3.84
CA ASN A 312 -7.91 9.63 -3.79
C ASN A 312 -7.57 10.19 -5.18
N ALA A 313 -7.07 9.36 -6.10
CA ALA A 313 -6.80 9.76 -7.48
C ALA A 313 -8.10 10.22 -8.19
N LEU A 314 -9.21 9.52 -7.96
CA LEU A 314 -10.52 9.92 -8.47
C LEU A 314 -10.96 11.26 -7.88
N MET A 315 -10.81 11.48 -6.56
CA MET A 315 -11.18 12.76 -5.92
C MET A 315 -10.38 13.97 -6.43
N LYS A 316 -9.10 13.77 -6.79
CA LYS A 316 -8.20 14.86 -7.23
C LYS A 316 -8.18 15.08 -8.74
N GLY A 317 -8.68 14.13 -9.53
CA GLY A 317 -8.60 14.22 -10.98
C GLY A 317 -9.53 15.26 -11.57
N GLU A 318 -8.99 16.18 -12.37
CA GLU A 318 -9.77 17.22 -13.09
C GLU A 318 -10.87 16.63 -13.98
N ALA A 319 -10.64 15.43 -14.52
CA ALA A 319 -11.61 14.72 -15.35
C ALA A 319 -12.74 14.05 -14.56
N THR A 320 -12.65 13.96 -13.23
CA THR A 320 -13.67 13.32 -12.40
C THR A 320 -14.79 14.30 -12.12
N THR A 321 -15.96 14.05 -12.68
CA THR A 321 -17.16 14.82 -12.39
C THR A 321 -18.20 13.98 -11.66
N ARG A 322 -19.13 14.64 -10.96
CA ARG A 322 -20.24 13.96 -10.27
C ARG A 322 -21.11 13.16 -11.25
N GLU A 323 -21.26 13.65 -12.47
CA GLU A 323 -22.03 13.01 -13.53
C GLU A 323 -21.43 11.66 -13.91
N LEU A 324 -20.10 11.54 -13.96
CA LEU A 324 -19.41 10.29 -14.30
C LEU A 324 -19.52 9.22 -13.21
N LEU A 325 -19.72 9.62 -11.96
CA LEU A 325 -19.88 8.72 -10.82
C LEU A 325 -21.35 8.51 -10.41
N SER A 326 -22.29 9.14 -11.11
CA SER A 326 -23.72 9.20 -10.73
C SER A 326 -24.46 7.86 -10.79
N SER A 327 -23.93 6.85 -11.49
CA SER A 327 -24.50 5.49 -11.50
C SER A 327 -24.10 4.68 -10.26
N LEU A 328 -23.01 5.04 -9.60
CA LEU A 328 -22.51 4.30 -8.44
C LEU A 328 -23.51 4.39 -7.27
N ARG A 329 -23.72 3.24 -6.64
CA ARG A 329 -24.59 3.03 -5.47
C ARG A 329 -23.82 2.41 -4.31
N LEU A 330 -22.76 1.65 -4.59
CA LEU A 330 -21.91 1.03 -3.58
C LEU A 330 -20.45 1.03 -4.01
N VAL A 331 -19.59 1.53 -3.14
CA VAL A 331 -18.15 1.46 -3.28
C VAL A 331 -17.59 0.77 -2.04
N TRP A 332 -16.95 -0.38 -2.23
CA TRP A 332 -16.16 -1.00 -1.17
C TRP A 332 -14.76 -0.42 -1.21
N CYS A 333 -14.23 0.01 -0.07
CA CYS A 333 -12.86 0.47 0.04
C CYS A 333 -12.07 -0.42 1.02
N ALA A 334 -10.90 -0.89 0.61
CA ALA A 334 -10.10 -1.78 1.46
C ALA A 334 -8.59 -1.69 1.16
N GLY A 335 -7.81 -2.46 1.92
CA GLY A 335 -6.39 -2.66 1.66
C GLY A 335 -5.47 -1.68 2.39
N SER A 336 -5.95 -0.49 2.73
CA SER A 336 -5.29 0.45 3.64
C SER A 336 -6.33 1.29 4.38
N PRO A 337 -5.94 2.00 5.46
CA PRO A 337 -6.86 2.88 6.17
C PRO A 337 -7.49 3.93 5.24
N LEU A 338 -8.79 4.16 5.41
CA LEU A 338 -9.54 5.28 4.85
C LEU A 338 -10.16 6.04 6.02
N ASP A 339 -9.74 7.28 6.22
CA ASP A 339 -10.31 8.10 7.30
C ASP A 339 -11.71 8.64 6.94
N GLU A 340 -12.43 9.07 7.98
CA GLU A 340 -13.78 9.63 7.89
C GLU A 340 -13.90 10.78 6.88
N ARG A 341 -12.91 11.67 6.83
CA ARG A 341 -12.95 12.86 5.98
C ARG A 341 -12.80 12.47 4.51
N ALA A 342 -11.87 11.57 4.19
CA ALA A 342 -11.69 11.04 2.85
C ALA A 342 -12.93 10.25 2.39
N GLN A 343 -13.50 9.41 3.26
CA GLN A 343 -14.74 8.68 2.99
C GLN A 343 -15.90 9.64 2.69
N GLY A 344 -16.09 10.66 3.53
CA GLY A 344 -17.12 11.67 3.37
C GLY A 344 -16.93 12.54 2.12
N ALA A 345 -15.68 12.89 1.78
CA ALA A 345 -15.35 13.64 0.57
C ALA A 345 -15.72 12.87 -0.69
N PHE A 346 -15.36 11.59 -0.76
CA PHE A 346 -15.71 10.76 -1.91
C PHE A 346 -17.21 10.52 -2.00
N PHE A 347 -17.89 10.26 -0.87
CA PHE A 347 -19.35 10.11 -0.82
C PHE A 347 -20.08 11.32 -1.44
N ARG A 348 -19.60 12.55 -1.24
CA ARG A 348 -20.21 13.76 -1.83
C ARG A 348 -20.16 13.79 -3.37
N LEU A 349 -19.26 13.04 -3.99
CA LEU A 349 -19.16 12.90 -5.45
C LEU A 349 -20.12 11.85 -6.03
N LEU A 350 -20.76 11.03 -5.19
CA LEU A 350 -21.62 9.94 -5.63
C LEU A 350 -23.10 10.35 -5.73
N ALA A 351 -23.92 9.41 -6.19
CA ALA A 351 -25.38 9.55 -6.20
C ALA A 351 -25.95 9.72 -4.79
N PRO A 352 -27.08 10.42 -4.62
CA PRO A 352 -27.81 10.42 -3.36
C PRO A 352 -28.11 9.00 -2.88
N ALA A 353 -27.91 8.73 -1.58
CA ALA A 353 -28.04 7.41 -0.95
C ALA A 353 -27.06 6.33 -1.44
N ALA A 354 -26.02 6.69 -2.21
CA ALA A 354 -24.89 5.78 -2.44
C ALA A 354 -24.18 5.45 -1.11
N ARG A 355 -23.39 4.38 -1.09
CA ARG A 355 -22.67 3.92 0.09
C ARG A 355 -21.19 3.81 -0.23
N VAL A 356 -20.35 4.42 0.59
CA VAL A 356 -18.92 4.14 0.61
C VAL A 356 -18.69 3.36 1.90
N VAL A 357 -18.43 2.07 1.78
CA VAL A 357 -18.25 1.17 2.93
C VAL A 357 -16.84 0.65 2.93
N GLN A 358 -16.24 0.57 4.11
CA GLN A 358 -14.93 -0.05 4.25
C GLN A 358 -15.05 -1.57 4.40
N VAL A 359 -13.96 -2.25 4.09
CA VAL A 359 -13.76 -3.67 4.33
C VAL A 359 -12.44 -3.84 5.05
N TRP A 360 -12.47 -4.48 6.22
CA TRP A 360 -11.25 -4.98 6.84
C TRP A 360 -11.16 -6.49 6.70
N GLY A 361 -9.95 -6.92 6.39
CA GLY A 361 -9.64 -8.27 6.01
C GLY A 361 -8.16 -8.43 5.70
N MET A 362 -7.76 -9.69 5.59
CA MET A 362 -6.38 -10.06 5.27
C MET A 362 -6.35 -11.35 4.47
N THR A 363 -5.23 -11.68 3.86
CA THR A 363 -5.10 -12.90 3.05
C THR A 363 -5.43 -14.14 3.88
N GLU A 364 -5.08 -14.12 5.17
CA GLU A 364 -5.21 -15.21 6.12
C GLU A 364 -6.64 -15.46 6.62
N SER A 365 -7.61 -14.58 6.33
CA SER A 365 -9.01 -14.74 6.77
C SER A 365 -10.04 -14.20 5.78
N GLY A 366 -9.62 -13.64 4.65
CA GLY A 366 -10.50 -12.94 3.73
C GLY A 366 -11.12 -11.69 4.36
N TRP A 367 -12.39 -11.40 4.04
CA TRP A 367 -13.14 -10.27 4.61
C TRP A 367 -13.60 -10.65 6.03
N ILE A 368 -13.23 -9.83 7.02
CA ILE A 368 -13.59 -10.04 8.43
C ILE A 368 -14.78 -9.14 8.79
N THR A 369 -14.73 -7.88 8.36
CA THR A 369 -15.78 -6.88 8.62
C THR A 369 -16.15 -6.13 7.35
N THR A 370 -17.42 -5.75 7.26
CA THR A 370 -17.94 -4.80 6.28
C THR A 370 -19.33 -4.32 6.73
N PHE A 371 -20.03 -3.56 5.89
CA PHE A 371 -21.45 -3.24 6.06
C PHE A 371 -22.27 -3.92 4.97
N LEU A 372 -23.06 -4.93 5.34
CA LEU A 372 -24.03 -5.55 4.44
C LEU A 372 -25.22 -4.61 4.23
N TRP A 373 -25.86 -4.66 3.06
CA TRP A 373 -27.05 -3.85 2.81
C TRP A 373 -28.17 -4.19 3.82
N PRO A 374 -28.86 -3.18 4.38
CA PRO A 374 -28.82 -1.74 4.07
C PRO A 374 -27.90 -0.89 4.98
N ASP A 375 -27.02 -1.49 5.79
CA ASP A 375 -26.23 -0.76 6.78
C ASP A 375 -25.31 0.28 6.13
N THR A 376 -25.10 1.43 6.76
CA THR A 376 -24.21 2.47 6.24
C THR A 376 -23.23 2.92 7.31
N ASP A 377 -22.17 3.59 6.87
CA ASP A 377 -21.22 4.20 7.78
C ASP A 377 -20.66 5.49 7.20
N HIS A 378 -20.45 6.44 8.10
CA HIS A 378 -19.87 7.75 7.82
C HIS A 378 -18.87 8.15 8.92
N THR A 379 -18.41 7.21 9.77
CA THR A 379 -17.53 7.50 10.92
C THR A 379 -16.09 7.03 10.67
N GLY A 380 -15.80 6.44 9.51
CA GLY A 380 -14.49 5.82 9.25
C GLY A 380 -14.37 4.40 9.80
N SER A 381 -15.48 3.74 10.15
CA SER A 381 -15.44 2.35 10.62
C SER A 381 -15.11 1.39 9.48
N VAL A 382 -14.37 0.33 9.81
CA VAL A 382 -14.10 -0.79 8.88
C VAL A 382 -15.22 -1.81 8.78
N GLY A 383 -16.34 -1.61 9.47
CA GLY A 383 -17.50 -2.50 9.39
C GLY A 383 -17.91 -3.14 10.71
N LYS A 384 -18.93 -3.98 10.60
CA LYS A 384 -19.33 -4.95 11.63
C LYS A 384 -18.74 -6.31 11.29
N LEU A 385 -18.53 -7.16 12.30
CA LEU A 385 -18.12 -8.55 12.07
C LEU A 385 -19.12 -9.25 11.16
N LEU A 386 -18.58 -9.99 10.19
CA LEU A 386 -19.40 -10.89 9.39
C LEU A 386 -20.05 -11.97 10.26
N PRO A 387 -21.27 -12.43 9.94
CA PRO A 387 -21.93 -13.49 10.67
C PRO A 387 -21.03 -14.73 10.80
N GLY A 388 -20.94 -15.33 11.99
CA GLY A 388 -20.11 -16.52 12.24
C GLY A 388 -18.61 -16.23 12.42
N MET A 389 -18.18 -14.98 12.36
CA MET A 389 -16.87 -14.55 12.82
C MET A 389 -16.94 -14.09 14.28
N GLU A 390 -15.87 -14.38 15.02
CA GLU A 390 -15.64 -13.92 16.39
C GLU A 390 -14.40 -13.03 16.41
N ALA A 391 -14.41 -12.01 17.27
CA ALA A 391 -13.21 -11.21 17.55
C ALA A 391 -13.07 -10.93 19.04
N LYS A 392 -11.83 -10.88 19.51
CA LYS A 392 -11.45 -10.41 20.86
C LYS A 392 -10.34 -9.37 20.72
N LEU A 393 -10.34 -8.38 21.60
CA LEU A 393 -9.27 -7.38 21.67
C LEU A 393 -8.34 -7.77 22.82
N VAL A 394 -7.03 -7.85 22.55
CA VAL A 394 -6.02 -8.32 23.50
C VAL A 394 -5.04 -7.18 23.78
N ALA A 395 -5.00 -6.72 25.03
CA ALA A 395 -4.03 -5.73 25.48
C ALA A 395 -2.61 -6.31 25.57
N GLN A 396 -1.61 -5.45 25.73
CA GLN A 396 -0.19 -5.89 25.76
C GLN A 396 0.15 -6.83 26.92
N ASN A 397 -0.57 -6.73 28.04
CA ASN A 397 -0.44 -7.62 29.18
C ASN A 397 -1.17 -8.97 28.99
N GLY A 398 -1.82 -9.18 27.83
CA GLY A 398 -2.59 -10.38 27.51
C GLY A 398 -4.04 -10.38 27.97
N SER A 399 -4.52 -9.32 28.64
CA SER A 399 -5.93 -9.25 29.07
C SER A 399 -6.86 -8.92 27.91
N ILE A 400 -8.08 -9.47 27.95
CA ILE A 400 -9.14 -9.13 27.00
C ILE A 400 -9.70 -7.75 27.34
N VAL A 401 -9.92 -6.94 26.30
CA VAL A 401 -10.52 -5.61 26.36
C VAL A 401 -11.93 -5.69 25.79
N ASP A 402 -12.92 -5.28 26.58
CA ASP A 402 -14.34 -5.28 26.19
C ASP A 402 -14.98 -3.89 26.22
N ARG A 403 -14.26 -2.86 26.71
CA ARG A 403 -14.77 -1.49 26.73
C ARG A 403 -14.69 -0.89 25.33
N ASP A 404 -15.72 -0.14 24.98
CA ASP A 404 -15.73 0.62 23.74
C ASP A 404 -14.57 1.64 23.73
N GLU A 405 -14.04 1.92 22.54
CA GLU A 405 -12.93 2.84 22.26
C GLU A 405 -11.55 2.46 22.82
N GLU A 406 -11.45 1.40 23.63
CA GLU A 406 -10.17 0.96 24.17
C GLU A 406 -9.35 0.18 23.12
N GLN A 407 -8.15 0.68 22.83
CA GLN A 407 -7.29 0.16 21.76
C GLN A 407 -6.50 -1.07 22.20
N ALA A 408 -6.55 -2.13 21.40
CA ALA A 408 -5.82 -3.37 21.64
C ALA A 408 -5.60 -4.15 20.33
N GLU A 409 -4.79 -5.22 20.37
CA GLU A 409 -4.60 -6.07 19.19
C GLU A 409 -5.85 -6.91 18.94
N ILE A 410 -6.36 -6.90 17.71
CA ILE A 410 -7.57 -7.65 17.37
C ILE A 410 -7.19 -9.08 16.99
N PHE A 411 -7.76 -10.06 17.67
CA PHE A 411 -7.66 -11.47 17.31
C PHE A 411 -9.00 -11.92 16.74
N VAL A 412 -8.98 -12.75 15.70
CA VAL A 412 -10.20 -13.21 15.02
C VAL A 412 -10.25 -14.72 14.91
N ARG A 413 -11.44 -15.30 15.01
CA ARG A 413 -11.70 -16.73 14.83
C ARG A 413 -12.95 -16.92 14.00
N GLY A 414 -12.97 -17.96 13.17
CA GLY A 414 -14.14 -18.29 12.38
C GLY A 414 -13.77 -19.13 11.16
N PRO A 415 -14.77 -19.49 10.33
CA PRO A 415 -14.59 -20.44 9.23
C PRO A 415 -13.75 -19.91 8.07
N LEU A 416 -13.46 -18.60 8.07
CA LEU A 416 -12.68 -17.95 7.01
C LEU A 416 -11.16 -18.00 7.27
N VAL A 417 -10.74 -18.30 8.50
CA VAL A 417 -9.33 -18.39 8.89
C VAL A 417 -8.64 -19.48 8.06
N MET A 418 -7.47 -19.16 7.51
CA MET A 418 -6.64 -20.05 6.71
C MET A 418 -6.27 -21.33 7.48
N GLN A 419 -5.92 -22.37 6.75
CA GLN A 419 -5.42 -23.63 7.35
C GLN A 419 -4.01 -23.48 7.93
N GLY A 420 -3.26 -22.47 7.47
CA GLY A 420 -1.87 -22.19 7.83
C GLY A 420 -1.05 -21.74 6.61
N TYR A 421 0.24 -21.53 6.82
CA TYR A 421 1.19 -21.23 5.75
C TYR A 421 1.81 -22.51 5.19
N LEU A 422 1.81 -22.67 3.86
CA LEU A 422 2.36 -23.85 3.20
C LEU A 422 3.85 -24.03 3.53
N GLY A 423 4.20 -25.19 4.07
CA GLY A 423 5.59 -25.55 4.39
C GLY A 423 6.22 -24.71 5.51
N ASN A 424 5.45 -23.93 6.27
CA ASN A 424 5.94 -23.10 7.36
C ASN A 424 5.10 -23.26 8.64
N PRO A 425 5.25 -24.38 9.37
CA PRO A 425 4.45 -24.66 10.56
C PRO A 425 4.76 -23.72 11.74
N GLU A 426 5.99 -23.17 11.81
CA GLU A 426 6.37 -22.19 12.84
C GLU A 426 5.60 -20.88 12.64
N ALA A 427 5.63 -20.29 11.44
CA ALA A 427 4.86 -19.09 11.15
C ALA A 427 3.35 -19.33 11.31
N SER A 428 2.89 -20.56 11.06
CA SER A 428 1.47 -20.93 11.23
C SER A 428 1.06 -20.89 12.71
N ARG A 429 1.85 -21.49 13.61
CA ARG A 429 1.60 -21.46 15.06
C ARG A 429 1.82 -20.07 15.68
N ALA A 430 2.68 -19.26 15.08
CA ALA A 430 2.86 -17.88 15.51
C ALA A 430 1.63 -17.02 15.17
N ALA A 431 1.01 -17.26 14.00
CA ALA A 431 -0.15 -16.52 13.52
C ALA A 431 -1.48 -17.04 14.12
N ILE A 432 -1.64 -18.34 14.29
CA ILE A 432 -2.86 -18.98 14.80
C ILE A 432 -2.52 -19.69 16.12
N ASP A 433 -3.18 -19.29 17.20
CA ASP A 433 -2.97 -19.91 18.51
C ASP A 433 -3.65 -21.29 18.65
N SER A 434 -3.43 -21.96 19.78
CA SER A 434 -3.98 -23.29 20.06
C SER A 434 -5.50 -23.34 20.16
N GLU A 435 -6.16 -22.20 20.32
CA GLU A 435 -7.62 -22.07 20.38
C GLU A 435 -8.23 -21.68 19.02
N GLY A 436 -7.39 -21.55 17.99
CA GLY A 436 -7.80 -21.20 16.63
C GLY A 436 -7.98 -19.69 16.39
N TRP A 437 -7.47 -18.83 17.27
CA TRP A 437 -7.46 -17.39 17.04
C TRP A 437 -6.30 -16.99 16.13
N LEU A 438 -6.64 -16.33 15.02
CA LEU A 438 -5.70 -15.62 14.17
C LEU A 438 -5.34 -14.27 14.82
N LYS A 439 -4.05 -14.09 15.13
CA LYS A 439 -3.47 -12.82 15.56
C LYS A 439 -3.29 -11.94 14.33
N THR A 440 -4.10 -10.89 14.22
CA THR A 440 -4.13 -10.06 13.00
C THR A 440 -2.89 -9.17 12.88
N GLY A 441 -2.27 -8.83 14.02
CA GLY A 441 -1.23 -7.81 14.09
C GLY A 441 -1.76 -6.38 13.85
N ASP A 442 -3.08 -6.19 13.81
CA ASP A 442 -3.74 -4.89 13.69
C ASP A 442 -4.21 -4.43 15.08
N ILE A 443 -3.88 -3.18 15.43
CA ILE A 443 -4.40 -2.49 16.61
C ILE A 443 -5.68 -1.79 16.22
N GLY A 444 -6.72 -1.97 17.02
CA GLY A 444 -8.00 -1.33 16.80
C GLY A 444 -8.85 -1.30 18.06
N TYR A 445 -10.05 -0.79 17.91
CA TYR A 445 -11.05 -0.73 18.97
C TYR A 445 -12.43 -1.08 18.40
N LYS A 446 -13.35 -1.38 19.30
CA LYS A 446 -14.77 -1.55 19.01
C LYS A 446 -15.53 -0.37 19.60
N ASP A 447 -16.55 0.11 18.91
CA ASP A 447 -17.49 1.09 19.45
C ASP A 447 -18.88 0.86 18.83
N GLY A 448 -19.91 0.71 19.67
CA GLY A 448 -21.29 0.51 19.20
C GLY A 448 -21.48 -0.69 18.26
N GLY A 449 -20.65 -1.74 18.41
CA GLY A 449 -20.67 -2.94 17.54
C GLY A 449 -19.93 -2.79 16.21
N LYS A 450 -19.31 -1.64 15.96
CA LYS A 450 -18.46 -1.36 14.81
C LYS A 450 -16.98 -1.52 15.19
N TYR A 451 -16.16 -1.83 14.20
CA TYR A 451 -14.71 -1.97 14.38
C TYR A 451 -13.98 -0.81 13.70
N TYR A 452 -12.86 -0.40 14.30
CA TYR A 452 -12.00 0.66 13.81
C TYR A 452 -10.54 0.19 13.91
N ILE A 453 -9.78 0.37 12.83
CA ILE A 453 -8.37 -0.01 12.77
C ILE A 453 -7.52 1.24 12.90
N VAL A 454 -6.63 1.24 13.88
CA VAL A 454 -5.74 2.37 14.19
C VAL A 454 -4.46 2.29 13.37
N ASP A 455 -3.76 1.16 13.42
CA ASP A 455 -2.61 0.83 12.58
C ASP A 455 -2.19 -0.64 12.81
N ARG A 456 -1.10 -1.06 12.21
CA ARG A 456 -0.43 -2.33 12.51
C ARG A 456 0.48 -2.21 13.72
N LEU A 457 0.40 -3.18 14.62
CA LEU A 457 1.23 -3.27 15.83
C LEU A 457 2.73 -3.11 15.53
N LYS A 458 3.21 -3.74 14.45
CA LYS A 458 4.62 -3.67 14.04
C LYS A 458 5.01 -2.35 13.35
N GLU A 459 4.04 -1.54 12.96
CA GLU A 459 4.24 -0.27 12.25
C GLU A 459 4.09 0.94 13.20
N MET A 460 3.49 0.76 14.38
CA MET A 460 3.43 1.77 15.45
C MET A 460 4.82 2.32 15.78
N ILE A 461 4.93 3.65 15.82
CA ILE A 461 6.15 4.38 16.13
C ILE A 461 6.22 4.60 17.64
N LYS A 462 7.30 4.17 18.28
CA LYS A 462 7.46 4.25 19.74
C LYS A 462 8.12 5.56 20.14
N VAL A 463 7.33 6.61 20.37
CA VAL A 463 7.82 7.95 20.72
C VAL A 463 7.71 8.18 22.23
N ARG A 464 8.82 8.09 22.97
CA ARG A 464 8.92 8.36 24.42
C ARG A 464 7.85 7.64 25.25
N GLY A 465 7.62 6.37 24.94
CA GLY A 465 6.60 5.53 25.57
C GLY A 465 5.20 5.63 24.96
N TRP A 466 4.94 6.60 24.08
CA TRP A 466 3.71 6.69 23.30
C TRP A 466 3.78 5.84 22.04
N GLN A 467 2.64 5.27 21.64
CA GLN A 467 2.49 4.59 20.36
C GLN A 467 1.83 5.55 19.38
N VAL A 468 2.59 6.00 18.39
CA VAL A 468 2.13 6.92 17.34
C VAL A 468 1.81 6.10 16.09
N SER A 469 0.60 6.26 15.55
CA SER A 469 0.14 5.58 14.33
C SER A 469 0.70 6.30 13.09
N PRO A 470 1.57 5.68 12.27
CA PRO A 470 1.92 6.23 10.97
C PRO A 470 0.73 6.61 10.09
N ALA A 471 -0.35 5.83 10.13
CA ALA A 471 -1.55 6.05 9.33
C ALA A 471 -2.28 7.35 9.71
N GLU A 472 -2.34 7.67 11.01
CA GLU A 472 -2.89 8.94 11.49
C GLU A 472 -2.11 10.14 10.93
N LEU A 473 -0.78 10.08 10.99
CA LEU A 473 0.08 11.15 10.47
C LEU A 473 -0.05 11.26 8.94
N GLN A 474 -0.17 10.12 8.23
CA GLN A 474 -0.43 10.10 6.79
C GLN A 474 -1.77 10.74 6.45
N ALA A 475 -2.84 10.42 7.18
CA ALA A 475 -4.16 10.99 6.94
C ALA A 475 -4.13 12.52 7.03
N VAL A 476 -3.46 13.08 8.05
CA VAL A 476 -3.29 14.53 8.19
C VAL A 476 -2.47 15.14 7.05
N LEU A 477 -1.36 14.51 6.64
CA LEU A 477 -0.57 14.95 5.48
C LEU A 477 -1.43 14.99 4.21
N MET A 478 -2.26 13.97 3.98
CA MET A 478 -3.11 13.86 2.80
C MET A 478 -4.23 14.91 2.73
N LEU A 479 -4.51 15.63 3.83
CA LEU A 479 -5.42 16.79 3.82
C LEU A 479 -4.80 18.04 3.21
N HIS A 480 -3.47 18.12 3.09
CA HIS A 480 -2.81 19.27 2.51
C HIS A 480 -3.04 19.29 0.98
N PRO A 481 -3.54 20.40 0.39
CA PRO A 481 -3.90 20.45 -1.03
C PRO A 481 -2.70 20.15 -1.95
N ASP A 482 -1.51 20.59 -1.55
CA ASP A 482 -0.26 20.39 -2.29
C ASP A 482 0.42 19.03 -2.12
N ILE A 483 -0.14 18.12 -1.31
CA ILE A 483 0.43 16.78 -1.11
C ILE A 483 -0.34 15.79 -1.97
N LEU A 484 0.36 15.14 -2.91
CA LEU A 484 -0.22 14.12 -3.79
C LEU A 484 -0.30 12.76 -3.08
N ASP A 485 0.77 12.37 -2.39
CA ASP A 485 0.91 11.08 -1.70
C ASP A 485 1.89 11.22 -0.52
N ALA A 486 1.75 10.40 0.51
CA ALA A 486 2.62 10.45 1.68
C ALA A 486 2.83 9.09 2.33
N ALA A 487 4.00 8.91 2.95
CA ALA A 487 4.30 7.78 3.83
C ALA A 487 5.03 8.25 5.08
N VAL A 488 4.70 7.66 6.23
CA VAL A 488 5.35 7.95 7.51
C VAL A 488 6.01 6.69 8.06
N ILE A 489 7.21 6.80 8.60
CA ILE A 489 7.92 5.69 9.25
C ILE A 489 8.49 6.14 10.59
N GLY A 490 8.67 5.21 11.51
CA GLY A 490 9.51 5.41 12.68
C GLY A 490 10.98 5.23 12.32
N ILE A 491 11.81 6.17 12.73
CA ILE A 491 13.28 6.06 12.77
C ILE A 491 13.76 6.24 14.21
N LEU A 492 14.95 5.76 14.56
CA LEU A 492 15.54 6.08 15.87
C LEU A 492 15.72 7.59 15.99
N HIS A 493 15.41 8.14 17.16
CA HIS A 493 15.54 9.57 17.39
C HIS A 493 17.03 9.97 17.29
N PRO A 494 17.38 11.03 16.54
CA PRO A 494 18.79 11.35 16.23
C PRO A 494 19.71 11.49 17.45
N ASN A 495 19.13 11.90 18.58
CA ASN A 495 19.83 12.16 19.84
C ASN A 495 19.42 11.21 20.98
N ASP A 496 18.59 10.19 20.69
CA ASP A 496 18.12 9.25 21.70
C ASP A 496 17.79 7.89 21.06
N ASP A 497 18.72 6.94 21.20
CA ASP A 497 18.58 5.61 20.62
C ASP A 497 17.56 4.72 21.35
N THR A 498 16.94 5.21 22.45
CA THR A 498 15.92 4.48 23.22
C THR A 498 14.49 4.80 22.76
N THR A 499 14.32 5.79 21.89
CA THR A 499 13.01 6.20 21.35
C THR A 499 13.05 6.32 19.83
N GLU A 500 11.90 6.14 19.20
CA GLU A 500 11.70 6.47 17.81
C GLU A 500 11.15 7.90 17.66
N THR A 501 11.24 8.42 16.44
CA THR A 501 10.59 9.65 15.99
C THR A 501 9.98 9.46 14.60
N PRO A 502 8.82 10.08 14.30
CA PRO A 502 8.21 10.02 12.98
C PRO A 502 9.03 10.78 11.91
N ARG A 503 9.30 10.13 10.79
CA ARG A 503 9.81 10.72 9.53
C ARG A 503 8.78 10.54 8.43
N SER A 504 8.56 11.54 7.60
CA SER A 504 7.69 11.41 6.42
C SER A 504 8.45 11.49 5.10
N TYR A 505 7.89 10.82 4.10
CA TYR A 505 8.21 10.97 2.68
C TYR A 505 6.97 11.50 1.98
N VAL A 506 7.12 12.54 1.16
CA VAL A 506 6.01 13.30 0.58
C VAL A 506 6.21 13.44 -0.92
N VAL A 507 5.17 13.14 -1.69
CA VAL A 507 5.08 13.44 -3.12
C VAL A 507 4.25 14.71 -3.25
N LYS A 508 4.84 15.75 -3.86
CA LYS A 508 4.14 17.01 -4.11
C LYS A 508 3.17 16.88 -5.28
N VAL A 509 2.12 17.70 -5.28
CA VAL A 509 1.37 17.97 -6.50
C VAL A 509 2.32 18.62 -7.52
N PRO A 510 2.30 18.23 -8.81
CA PRO A 510 3.16 18.82 -9.83
C PRO A 510 3.04 20.34 -9.86
N GLY A 511 4.18 21.04 -9.83
CA GLY A 511 4.24 22.51 -9.83
C GLY A 511 4.06 23.17 -8.46
N SER A 512 3.86 22.40 -7.38
CA SER A 512 3.73 22.97 -6.03
C SER A 512 5.08 23.32 -5.40
N GLU A 513 5.13 24.45 -4.70
CA GLU A 513 6.29 24.95 -3.97
C GLU A 513 6.31 24.54 -2.49
N VAL A 514 5.31 23.79 -2.00
CA VAL A 514 5.15 23.44 -0.57
C VAL A 514 6.46 23.00 0.09
N ASP A 515 6.82 23.60 1.22
CA ASP A 515 8.09 23.35 1.89
C ASP A 515 7.97 22.60 3.24
N LEU A 516 9.08 22.45 3.94
CA LEU A 516 9.13 21.77 5.24
C LEU A 516 8.34 22.52 6.32
N ALA A 517 8.41 23.86 6.31
CA ALA A 517 7.74 24.70 7.29
C ALA A 517 6.22 24.64 7.11
N ASP A 518 5.74 24.68 5.87
CA ASP A 518 4.33 24.52 5.53
C ASP A 518 3.77 23.21 6.07
N ILE A 519 4.48 22.09 5.82
CA ILE A 519 4.06 20.76 6.27
C ILE A 519 4.04 20.69 7.79
N LYS A 520 5.06 21.19 8.48
CA LYS A 520 5.11 21.17 9.95
C LYS A 520 4.01 22.02 10.56
N ASN A 521 3.75 23.20 10.00
CA ASN A 521 2.66 24.08 10.43
C ASN A 521 1.31 23.39 10.24
N HIS A 522 1.04 22.84 9.06
CA HIS A 522 -0.18 22.07 8.77
C HIS A 522 -0.39 20.93 9.77
N MET A 523 0.65 20.12 10.01
CA MET A 523 0.57 19.00 10.96
C MET A 523 0.27 19.46 12.40
N SER A 524 0.83 20.60 12.82
CA SER A 524 0.67 21.13 14.19
C SER A 524 -0.76 21.58 14.51
N ILE A 525 -1.56 21.90 13.48
CA ILE A 525 -2.97 22.29 13.64
C ILE A 525 -3.82 21.09 14.08
N TYR A 526 -3.49 19.89 13.62
CA TYR A 526 -4.32 18.69 13.80
C TYR A 526 -3.77 17.69 14.81
N LEU A 527 -2.46 17.72 15.10
CA LEU A 527 -1.79 16.67 15.87
C LEU A 527 -1.09 17.20 17.13
N ALA A 528 -1.08 16.36 18.17
CA ALA A 528 -0.34 16.65 19.39
C ALA A 528 1.18 16.72 19.15
N ARG A 529 1.89 17.54 19.92
CA ARG A 529 3.33 17.83 19.73
C ARG A 529 4.23 16.60 19.67
N TYR A 530 3.94 15.54 20.42
CA TYR A 530 4.75 14.31 20.42
C TYR A 530 4.59 13.47 19.13
N LYS A 531 3.64 13.82 18.26
CA LYS A 531 3.43 13.22 16.92
C LYS A 531 4.10 14.03 15.80
N SER A 532 4.90 15.04 16.15
CA SER A 532 5.61 15.87 15.20
C SER A 532 6.60 15.06 14.35
N LEU A 533 6.85 15.53 13.13
CA LEU A 533 7.76 14.91 12.17
C LEU A 533 9.23 15.27 12.48
N ASP A 534 9.65 14.99 13.72
CA ASP A 534 11.00 15.29 14.21
C ASP A 534 12.08 14.42 13.53
N GLY A 535 11.70 13.33 12.88
CA GLY A 535 12.56 12.55 12.00
C GLY A 535 12.79 13.15 10.60
N GLY A 536 12.15 14.30 10.32
CA GLY A 536 12.26 15.05 9.08
C GLY A 536 11.16 14.74 8.07
N VAL A 537 11.11 15.56 7.01
CA VAL A 537 10.26 15.38 5.83
C VAL A 537 11.16 15.32 4.60
N VAL A 538 10.97 14.29 3.77
CA VAL A 538 11.75 14.10 2.55
C VAL A 538 10.81 14.14 1.35
N PHE A 539 11.09 15.01 0.39
CA PHE A 539 10.34 15.06 -0.87
C PHE A 539 10.84 13.98 -1.84
N VAL A 540 9.91 13.25 -2.45
CA VAL A 540 10.19 12.15 -3.38
C VAL A 540 9.23 12.15 -4.56
N ASP A 541 9.65 11.57 -5.68
CA ASP A 541 8.80 11.48 -6.88
C ASP A 541 7.65 10.47 -6.71
N SER A 542 7.88 9.41 -5.92
CA SER A 542 6.86 8.39 -5.65
C SER A 542 7.09 7.66 -4.33
N ILE A 543 5.99 7.19 -3.73
CA ILE A 543 6.02 6.32 -2.55
C ILE A 543 6.09 4.86 -3.00
N PRO A 544 7.07 4.06 -2.50
CA PRO A 544 7.15 2.65 -2.84
C PRO A 544 5.96 1.89 -2.23
N LYS A 545 5.14 1.30 -3.10
CA LYS A 545 3.91 0.57 -2.74
C LYS A 545 3.88 -0.80 -3.42
N ASN A 546 3.23 -1.76 -2.78
CA ASN A 546 2.90 -3.03 -3.43
C ASN A 546 1.70 -2.87 -4.37
N PRO A 547 1.36 -3.89 -5.17
CA PRO A 547 0.25 -3.81 -6.12
C PRO A 547 -1.15 -3.62 -5.51
N ALA A 548 -1.32 -3.88 -4.21
CA ALA A 548 -2.55 -3.59 -3.47
C ALA A 548 -2.57 -2.15 -2.91
N GLY A 549 -1.59 -1.33 -3.27
CA GLY A 549 -1.44 0.06 -2.80
C GLY A 549 -0.82 0.20 -1.40
N LYS A 550 -0.37 -0.88 -0.75
CA LYS A 550 0.22 -0.83 0.59
C LYS A 550 1.66 -0.33 0.54
N ILE A 551 2.00 0.61 1.43
CA ILE A 551 3.35 1.18 1.54
C ILE A 551 4.38 0.11 1.93
N LEU A 552 5.49 0.05 1.19
CA LEU A 552 6.64 -0.80 1.47
C LEU A 552 7.56 -0.14 2.52
N ARG A 553 7.09 -0.02 3.76
CA ARG A 553 7.81 0.71 4.84
C ARG A 553 9.23 0.18 5.11
N LYS A 554 9.50 -1.10 4.86
CA LYS A 554 10.85 -1.66 4.98
C LYS A 554 11.85 -0.96 4.05
N VAL A 555 11.46 -0.76 2.78
CA VAL A 555 12.27 -0.03 1.79
C VAL A 555 12.51 1.41 2.26
N LEU A 556 11.48 2.08 2.78
CA LEU A 556 11.62 3.43 3.33
C LEU A 556 12.51 3.50 4.56
N LYS A 557 12.48 2.49 5.45
CA LYS A 557 13.36 2.40 6.63
C LYS A 557 14.82 2.17 6.21
N GLU A 558 15.07 1.31 5.21
CA GLU A 558 16.42 1.09 4.66
C GLU A 558 16.96 2.34 3.95
N ARG A 559 16.10 3.02 3.18
CA ARG A 559 16.40 4.33 2.60
C ARG A 559 16.75 5.36 3.67
N ALA A 560 15.93 5.49 4.72
CA ALA A 560 16.19 6.42 5.82
C ALA A 560 17.51 6.14 6.52
N LYS A 561 17.87 4.86 6.73
CA LYS A 561 19.19 4.50 7.30
C LYS A 561 20.33 5.01 6.42
N SER A 562 20.22 4.86 5.11
CA SER A 562 21.23 5.30 4.16
C SER A 562 21.34 6.84 4.12
N GLU A 563 20.21 7.54 4.11
CA GLU A 563 20.13 9.00 4.17
C GLU A 563 20.72 9.58 5.47
N LEU A 564 20.40 8.97 6.62
CA LEU A 564 20.93 9.43 7.91
C LEU A 564 22.45 9.15 8.05
N GLN A 565 22.96 8.09 7.43
CA GLN A 565 24.40 7.80 7.40
C GLN A 565 25.17 8.79 6.54
N SER A 566 24.63 9.19 5.39
CA SER A 566 25.25 10.19 4.53
C SER A 566 25.25 11.57 5.20
N ASP A 567 24.15 11.97 5.84
CA ASP A 567 24.06 13.22 6.60
C ASP A 567 25.03 13.27 7.79
N ARG A 568 25.16 12.17 8.54
CA ARG A 568 26.17 12.06 9.62
C ARG A 568 27.60 12.20 9.10
N SER A 569 27.89 11.64 7.92
CA SER A 569 29.23 11.72 7.31
C SER A 569 29.55 13.15 6.87
N LYS A 570 28.60 13.85 6.22
CA LYS A 570 28.72 15.27 5.88
C LYS A 570 28.89 16.16 7.11
N SER A 571 28.12 15.90 8.18
CA SER A 571 28.20 16.66 9.44
C SER A 571 29.56 16.49 10.13
N LYS A 572 30.10 15.26 10.19
CA LYS A 572 31.46 15.01 10.72
C LYS A 572 32.54 15.72 9.89
N LEU A 573 32.39 15.73 8.56
CA LEU A 573 33.32 16.42 7.67
C LEU A 573 33.28 17.94 7.92
N ALA A 574 32.08 18.52 8.01
CA ALA A 574 31.89 19.94 8.33
C ALA A 574 32.42 20.31 9.73
N GLN A 575 32.25 19.44 10.72
CA GLN A 575 32.79 19.64 12.06
C GLN A 575 34.33 19.55 12.07
N SER A 576 34.90 18.60 11.33
CA SER A 576 36.35 18.46 11.17
C SER A 576 36.94 19.69 10.46
N TRP A 577 36.25 20.21 9.45
CA TRP A 577 36.64 21.46 8.78
C TRP A 577 36.57 22.68 9.70
N ARG A 578 35.52 22.82 10.52
CA ARG A 578 35.44 23.91 11.51
C ARG A 578 36.57 23.85 12.54
N LEU A 579 36.94 22.64 12.98
CA LEU A 579 38.07 22.43 13.89
C LEU A 579 39.39 22.76 13.21
N PHE A 580 39.56 22.39 11.93
CA PHE A 580 40.73 22.75 11.14
C PHE A 580 40.87 24.27 10.99
N ILE A 581 39.81 24.99 10.59
CA ILE A 581 39.83 26.45 10.46
C ILE A 581 40.25 27.10 11.79
N LYS A 582 39.65 26.65 12.89
CA LYS A 582 39.97 27.18 14.22
C LYS A 582 41.40 26.87 14.67
N ALA A 583 41.93 25.70 14.31
CA ALA A 583 43.34 25.36 14.56
C ALA A 583 44.28 26.25 13.73
N THR A 584 43.95 26.53 12.47
CA THR A 584 44.74 27.43 11.61
C THR A 584 44.70 28.88 12.09
N GLU A 585 43.57 29.36 12.61
CA GLU A 585 43.47 30.69 13.24
C GLU A 585 44.38 30.80 14.47
N LEU A 586 44.35 29.80 15.36
CA LEU A 586 45.19 29.77 16.56
C LEU A 586 46.69 29.69 16.24
N LEU A 587 47.06 28.90 15.22
CA LEU A 587 48.45 28.83 14.74
C LEU A 587 48.92 30.15 14.14
N TYR A 588 48.05 30.85 13.41
CA TYR A 588 48.35 32.17 12.86
C TYR A 588 48.53 33.22 13.96
N GLU A 589 47.66 33.24 14.98
CA GLU A 589 47.82 34.10 16.16
C GLU A 589 49.14 33.81 16.91
N HIS A 590 49.50 32.54 17.04
CA HIS A 590 50.76 32.14 17.68
C HIS A 590 51.99 32.54 16.86
N TRP A 591 51.94 32.39 15.54
CA TRP A 591 52.99 32.84 14.63
C TRP A 591 53.17 34.37 14.68
N GLN A 592 52.08 35.13 14.72
CA GLN A 592 52.16 36.59 14.91
C GLN A 592 52.81 36.96 16.26
N ALA A 593 52.49 36.24 17.34
CA ALA A 593 53.09 36.45 18.65
C ALA A 593 54.60 36.13 18.68
N MET A 594 55.05 35.13 17.91
CA MET A 594 56.47 34.77 17.80
C MET A 594 57.27 35.65 16.83
N SER A 595 56.59 36.37 15.93
CA SER A 595 57.22 37.21 14.89
C SER A 595 57.42 38.67 15.32
N LEU A 596 57.14 39.02 16.58
CA LEU A 596 57.46 40.33 17.14
C LEU A 596 58.96 40.41 17.52
N PRO A 597 59.71 41.41 17.04
CA PRO A 597 61.16 41.46 17.26
C PRO A 597 61.52 41.82 18.71
N VAL A 598 62.42 41.04 19.29
CA VAL A 598 63.10 41.33 20.56
C VAL A 598 63.97 42.57 20.40
N SER A 599 63.61 43.68 21.04
CA SER A 599 64.44 44.88 21.13
C SER A 599 65.52 44.73 22.20
N SER A 600 66.79 44.99 21.86
CA SER A 600 67.93 45.18 22.77
C SER A 600 68.68 46.49 22.41
N PRO A 601 69.45 47.14 23.31
CA PRO A 601 69.10 48.47 23.78
C PRO A 601 70.08 49.58 23.35
N ALA A 602 69.51 50.78 23.26
CA ALA A 602 70.06 52.12 23.55
C ALA A 602 71.51 52.48 23.15
N MET A 603 71.63 53.53 22.32
CA MET A 603 72.50 54.65 22.65
C MET A 603 71.70 55.96 22.60
N THR A 604 71.86 56.71 23.68
CA THR A 604 71.22 57.95 24.10
C THR A 604 71.76 59.18 23.37
N ALA A 605 70.88 60.12 23.04
CA ALA A 605 70.95 61.56 23.33
C ALA A 605 69.89 62.27 22.48
N ASP A 606 69.27 63.39 22.82
CA ASP A 606 68.94 64.12 24.04
C ASP A 606 68.08 65.31 23.53
N SER A 607 67.24 65.89 24.39
CA SER A 607 66.38 67.08 24.18
C SER A 607 65.21 66.94 23.19
N GLY A 608 63.98 67.36 23.48
CA GLY A 608 63.42 68.06 24.62
C GLY A 608 61.94 68.35 24.34
N ASP A 609 61.21 68.56 25.44
CA ASP A 609 60.03 69.43 25.56
C ASP A 609 58.68 69.03 24.93
N ASN A 610 57.86 68.47 25.84
CA ASN A 610 56.67 69.09 26.43
C ASN A 610 55.26 68.92 25.82
N GLU A 611 54.39 68.54 26.76
CA GLU A 611 52.98 68.92 26.95
C GLU A 611 51.92 68.27 26.04
N SER A 612 51.12 67.34 26.58
CA SER A 612 49.84 67.55 27.32
C SER A 612 48.64 67.52 26.37
N ALA A 613 47.45 67.01 26.65
CA ALA A 613 46.85 66.22 27.71
C ALA A 613 45.45 65.76 27.19
N SER A 614 44.85 64.82 27.91
CA SER A 614 43.39 64.63 28.11
C SER A 614 42.49 64.17 26.93
N SER A 615 42.23 62.85 26.89
CA SER A 615 40.95 62.15 27.23
C SER A 615 39.73 62.99 27.69
N PRO A 616 38.48 62.45 27.77
CA PRO A 616 37.89 61.25 27.14
C PRO A 616 36.37 61.37 26.74
N LEU A 617 35.81 60.24 26.28
CA LEU A 617 34.43 59.72 26.55
C LEU A 617 33.20 60.39 25.89
N ALA A 618 32.48 59.60 25.07
CA ALA A 618 31.08 59.14 25.28
C ALA A 618 30.28 58.96 23.95
N SER A 619 29.73 57.76 23.78
CA SER A 619 28.64 57.35 22.88
C SER A 619 27.25 57.75 23.42
N PRO A 620 26.08 57.38 22.83
CA PRO A 620 25.65 57.25 21.42
C PRO A 620 24.29 57.96 21.16
N THR A 621 23.79 58.06 19.91
CA THR A 621 22.33 58.04 19.62
C THR A 621 21.98 57.84 18.14
N THR A 622 20.86 57.13 17.94
CA THR A 622 20.13 56.74 16.73
C THR A 622 19.42 57.89 16.00
N ALA A 623 19.25 57.81 14.67
CA ALA A 623 18.00 58.18 13.97
C ALA A 623 17.99 57.82 12.47
N SER A 624 16.81 57.39 12.02
CA SER A 624 16.33 57.02 10.69
C SER A 624 16.15 58.17 9.69
N SER A 625 16.19 57.89 8.38
CA SER A 625 15.19 58.36 7.38
C SER A 625 15.40 57.66 6.02
N VAL A 626 14.37 56.97 5.51
CA VAL A 626 13.53 57.32 4.33
C VAL A 626 14.24 57.12 2.98
N TYR A 627 13.78 56.16 2.17
CA TYR A 627 13.61 56.34 0.73
C TYR A 627 12.49 55.44 0.19
N SER A 628 11.65 56.05 -0.62
CA SER A 628 10.50 55.52 -1.36
C SER A 628 10.91 55.01 -2.75
N ASP A 629 10.08 54.09 -3.25
CA ASP A 629 9.99 53.46 -4.57
C ASP A 629 10.37 54.31 -5.80
N VAL A 630 10.89 53.66 -6.86
CA VAL A 630 10.15 53.30 -8.10
C VAL A 630 11.10 52.68 -9.14
N ASP A 631 10.54 51.68 -9.83
CA ASP A 631 11.01 50.79 -10.89
C ASP A 631 11.86 51.36 -12.05
N GLY A 632 12.61 50.46 -12.70
CA GLY A 632 13.09 50.64 -14.07
C GLY A 632 14.08 49.57 -14.54
N ASP A 633 13.57 48.47 -15.10
CA ASP A 633 14.32 47.48 -15.90
C ASP A 633 15.14 48.15 -17.03
N THR A 634 16.36 47.67 -17.28
CA THR A 634 16.83 47.27 -18.63
C THR A 634 18.24 46.67 -18.61
N ASP A 635 18.43 45.76 -19.57
CA ASP A 635 19.40 44.68 -19.68
C ASP A 635 20.73 45.02 -20.42
N PHE A 636 21.84 44.38 -19.96
CA PHE A 636 23.01 43.85 -20.72
C PHE A 636 24.02 44.82 -21.44
N PRO A 637 25.21 44.37 -21.92
CA PRO A 637 26.47 44.11 -21.18
C PRO A 637 27.75 44.69 -21.87
N CYS A 638 28.91 44.77 -21.19
CA CYS A 638 30.24 44.39 -21.74
C CYS A 638 31.46 44.92 -20.93
N LYS A 639 32.33 43.95 -20.60
CA LYS A 639 33.79 43.91 -20.76
C LYS A 639 34.74 44.82 -19.95
N SER A 640 35.70 44.09 -19.35
CA SER A 640 37.15 44.33 -19.22
C SER A 640 37.64 45.45 -18.30
N HIS A 641 38.34 45.09 -17.23
CA HIS A 641 39.81 45.04 -17.22
C HIS A 641 40.36 44.48 -15.91
N ASP A 642 41.28 43.53 -16.02
CA ASP A 642 42.25 43.19 -14.97
C ASP A 642 43.19 44.39 -14.73
N GLN A 643 43.43 44.71 -13.46
CA GLN A 643 44.69 45.27 -12.98
C GLN A 643 44.86 44.92 -11.50
N ASP A 644 45.81 44.02 -11.23
CA ASP A 644 46.43 43.81 -9.93
C ASP A 644 47.17 45.10 -9.52
N ASP A 645 46.92 45.57 -8.31
CA ASP A 645 47.93 46.26 -7.50
C ASP A 645 47.70 45.94 -6.02
N GLY A 646 48.78 45.51 -5.37
CA GLY A 646 48.78 44.90 -4.04
C GLY A 646 48.41 45.85 -2.91
N GLY A 647 47.66 45.32 -1.97
CA GLY A 647 47.41 45.92 -0.66
C GLY A 647 46.75 44.90 0.24
N GLY A 648 47.48 44.41 1.24
CA GLY A 648 46.98 43.42 2.19
C GLY A 648 45.73 43.90 2.91
N GLY A 649 44.64 43.15 2.74
CA GLY A 649 43.44 43.22 3.55
C GLY A 649 42.88 41.82 3.70
N GLY A 650 42.96 41.26 4.91
CA GLY A 650 42.41 39.94 5.21
C GLY A 650 40.89 39.93 5.02
N ILE A 651 40.39 38.94 4.28
CA ILE A 651 38.95 38.70 4.14
C ILE A 651 38.54 37.71 5.25
N LEU A 652 37.74 38.17 6.20
CA LEU A 652 36.94 37.32 7.08
C LEU A 652 35.80 36.72 6.24
N PHE A 653 35.73 35.39 6.15
CA PHE A 653 34.64 34.70 5.47
C PHE A 653 33.34 34.80 6.29
N ASP A 654 32.26 35.27 5.65
CA ASP A 654 30.89 35.10 6.12
C ASP A 654 30.42 33.66 5.79
N PRO A 655 29.84 32.90 6.75
CA PRO A 655 29.39 31.53 6.53
C PRO A 655 28.30 31.32 5.44
N GLN A 656 27.78 32.37 4.81
CA GLN A 656 26.71 32.26 3.81
C GLN A 656 27.17 32.08 2.34
N ASP A 657 28.47 32.20 2.03
CA ASP A 657 28.98 32.16 0.64
C ASP A 657 29.37 30.76 0.12
N PHE A 658 28.79 29.70 0.70
CA PHE A 658 29.04 28.33 0.24
C PHE A 658 28.38 28.08 -1.13
N GLY A 659 29.14 28.30 -2.21
CA GLY A 659 28.76 27.81 -3.55
C GLY A 659 29.45 28.45 -4.75
N GLN A 660 30.18 29.57 -4.60
CA GLN A 660 30.81 30.20 -5.76
C GLN A 660 32.27 29.77 -5.92
N ARG A 661 32.59 29.16 -7.08
CA ARG A 661 33.96 28.88 -7.51
C ARG A 661 34.68 30.20 -7.77
N THR A 662 35.57 30.61 -6.88
CA THR A 662 36.52 31.69 -7.16
C THR A 662 37.77 31.10 -7.81
N HIS A 663 37.99 31.43 -9.08
CA HIS A 663 39.14 30.99 -9.89
C HIS A 663 40.43 31.77 -9.58
N MET A 664 40.73 32.04 -8.31
CA MET A 664 41.96 32.74 -7.91
C MET A 664 42.81 31.90 -6.97
N ASP A 665 44.11 31.83 -7.28
CA ASP A 665 45.10 31.16 -6.45
C ASP A 665 45.22 31.89 -5.11
N THR A 666 45.06 31.16 -4.01
CA THR A 666 45.06 31.75 -2.65
C THR A 666 46.28 31.25 -1.87
N TRP A 667 46.87 32.11 -1.03
CA TRP A 667 48.03 31.74 -0.23
C TRP A 667 47.61 31.44 1.22
N LEU A 668 47.96 30.25 1.72
CA LEU A 668 47.76 29.85 3.11
C LEU A 668 49.12 29.51 3.72
N LEU A 669 49.53 30.21 4.79
CA LEU A 669 50.82 29.99 5.47
C LEU A 669 52.04 30.01 4.53
N GLY A 670 52.02 30.85 3.49
CA GLY A 670 53.10 30.94 2.50
C GLY A 670 53.10 29.83 1.43
N ILE A 671 52.04 29.02 1.35
CA ILE A 671 51.85 27.99 0.32
C ILE A 671 50.74 28.41 -0.64
N LYS A 672 51.02 28.37 -1.94
CA LYS A 672 50.07 28.71 -3.00
C LYS A 672 49.11 27.55 -3.25
N ILE A 673 47.82 27.75 -2.97
CA ILE A 673 46.74 26.81 -3.25
C ILE A 673 46.10 27.17 -4.59
N PRO A 674 46.12 26.27 -5.59
CA PRO A 674 45.52 26.55 -6.89
C PRO A 674 44.01 26.76 -6.79
N GLY A 675 43.46 27.70 -7.57
CA GLY A 675 42.01 27.94 -7.63
C GLY A 675 41.15 26.76 -8.11
N SER A 676 41.77 25.66 -8.54
CA SER A 676 41.13 24.40 -8.95
C SER A 676 41.13 23.29 -7.89
N PHE A 677 41.60 23.59 -6.67
CA PHE A 677 41.75 22.60 -5.59
C PHE A 677 40.40 22.04 -5.13
N ASP A 678 40.21 20.72 -5.21
CA ASP A 678 39.02 20.04 -4.67
C ASP A 678 39.37 19.37 -3.33
N PRO A 679 38.88 19.91 -2.19
CA PRO A 679 39.19 19.38 -0.87
C PRO A 679 38.62 17.98 -0.61
N LEU A 680 37.78 17.43 -1.50
CA LEU A 680 37.29 16.05 -1.43
C LEU A 680 38.21 15.04 -2.13
N VAL A 681 39.12 15.49 -3.00
CA VAL A 681 39.97 14.63 -3.84
C VAL A 681 41.45 14.78 -3.50
N ASP A 682 41.91 16.00 -3.22
CA ASP A 682 43.34 16.34 -3.22
C ASP A 682 44.00 16.30 -1.82
N MET A 683 43.26 15.89 -0.78
CA MET A 683 43.71 15.92 0.62
C MET A 683 44.81 14.89 0.98
N GLU A 684 44.93 13.78 0.24
CA GLU A 684 45.97 12.77 0.52
C GLU A 684 47.39 13.27 0.19
N GLU A 685 47.55 14.17 -0.79
CA GLU A 685 48.85 14.76 -1.14
C GLU A 685 49.29 15.86 -0.17
N PHE A 686 48.34 16.45 0.57
CA PHE A 686 48.60 17.63 1.42
C PHE A 686 48.96 17.28 2.86
N TRP A 687 48.57 16.09 3.35
CA TRP A 687 48.83 15.64 4.72
C TRP A 687 50.32 15.59 5.11
N PRO A 688 51.26 15.12 4.26
CA PRO A 688 52.68 15.07 4.60
C PRO A 688 53.36 16.44 4.75
N VAL A 689 52.78 17.49 4.17
CA VAL A 689 53.29 18.87 4.26
C VAL A 689 52.88 19.51 5.58
N ILE A 690 51.68 19.20 6.06
CA ILE A 690 51.15 19.67 7.35
C ILE A 690 51.82 18.93 8.51
N ASP A 691 52.05 17.62 8.42
CA ASP A 691 52.70 16.83 9.47
C ASP A 691 54.17 17.22 9.73
N ARG A 692 54.76 18.03 8.82
CA ARG A 692 56.12 18.55 8.90
C ARG A 692 56.25 19.88 9.65
N TYR A 693 55.15 20.58 9.90
CA TYR A 693 55.08 21.86 10.61
C TYR A 693 54.42 21.67 11.98
#